data_AF-A0A830HSA5-F1
#
_entry.id   AF-A0A830HSA5-F1
#
_cell.length_a   1.000
_cell.length_b   1.000
_cell.length_c   1.000
_cell.angle_alpha   90.00
_cell.angle_beta   90.00
_cell.angle_gamma   90.00
#
_symmetry.space_group_name_H-M   'P 1'
#
loop_
_entity.id
_entity.type
_entity.pdbx_description
1 polymer ?
#
loop_
_entity_poly.entity_id
_entity_poly.type
_entity_poly.pdbx_seq_one_letter_code
_entity_poly.pdbx_strand_id
1 'polypeptide(L)'
;MIANVVVMPVGVQAHMRLVCPPPRSPETGAKTGPCDAPNNPAQDAFPLAPGWQTVVFEESIFHAGAPQRIALSRDGADDGFETCVLLDHIPHFDRPPVAPRMSRPTTYTPYRVSVYIPDVKCERCTLQLISVMSDWMHGVPIGTKCAYKGALDAGTVPRSPSTPACPVVYHSCAPVSINGTGDRNAACLAASSAANNASWPYVSMTPNVYDHAADTADFTSEYAIASAGPWSTASGQCANAWGTFVPKPSGMKTMDEFTALADDNGGRRELSTTSTTLVAQNGVTNDDSGRRELSTTSTTRAAQNGVTNDDSGGLELSTTSTTHVAQNGVANDNSGRHELSTTSTTRVAQNLETRGAGEESYAARIRPDGGIDPHTHLDMPFMGQVAADNFFTGHKAALAGGTTMHIDFALPIGGMKAGLKEWRKKGEKAAMSYGFHMAVTSWDEKVASDMEEMVKEGINSFKFFLAYKGALMVTDDQFLQGLIRCKELGVLPMVHAENGDAVAYGQKRVFEELGITGPEGHMYSRPSNVEVEATARAIRLADVAKTPIYVVHVMSKDAMLEVAAAKARGQRVIGEPVVSGMTMDESMLLHPDFKIAAQYVMSPPIRKYAVDGVALQGALASGVLDLVGTDHAVFNSTQKAVGKNDFRIIPNGVNGLQERMVVVYDTMVAKGLIDLTRYVAVTSTEAAKVFNAYPRKGCVCEGSDADLVVFDPKATTTVSAKTHSSAMDTNIYEGRTYQGKVSVTVSQGEVVYENGKLTDVVKPGRGKFVHLGPNMPIYEGMDKLSATADAAMTKVDRSKGAAKTEL
;
A
#
# COMPACT_ATOMS: atom_id res chain seq x y z
N MET A 1 -42.49 -44.52 19.34
CA MET A 1 -41.61 -44.90 18.21
C MET A 1 -40.44 -43.93 18.22
N ILE A 2 -39.32 -44.37 18.79
CA ILE A 2 -38.04 -43.65 18.76
C ILE A 2 -37.46 -43.90 17.37
N ALA A 3 -37.37 -42.86 16.55
CA ALA A 3 -36.66 -42.95 15.28
C ALA A 3 -35.16 -42.89 15.59
N ASN A 4 -34.52 -44.05 15.54
CA ASN A 4 -33.08 -44.20 15.48
C ASN A 4 -32.56 -43.45 14.24
N VAL A 5 -32.03 -42.25 14.44
CA VAL A 5 -31.09 -41.67 13.48
C VAL A 5 -29.82 -42.50 13.61
N VAL A 6 -29.67 -43.46 12.70
CA VAL A 6 -28.41 -44.16 12.46
C VAL A 6 -27.40 -43.11 12.02
N VAL A 7 -26.54 -42.68 12.95
CA VAL A 7 -25.31 -41.96 12.62
C VAL A 7 -24.44 -42.97 11.89
N MET A 8 -24.45 -42.92 10.56
CA MET A 8 -23.40 -43.57 9.78
C MET A 8 -22.07 -42.94 10.20
N PRO A 9 -20.99 -43.72 10.43
CA PRO A 9 -19.65 -43.16 10.52
C PRO A 9 -19.25 -42.77 9.10
N VAL A 10 -19.75 -41.63 8.64
CA VAL A 10 -19.26 -41.02 7.42
C VAL A 10 -17.86 -40.55 7.77
N GLY A 11 -16.86 -41.37 7.44
CA GLY A 11 -15.47 -40.96 7.50
C GLY A 11 -15.36 -39.67 6.70
N VAL A 12 -15.23 -38.55 7.40
CA VAL A 12 -15.25 -37.25 6.78
C VAL A 12 -13.95 -37.14 5.99
N GLN A 13 -14.11 -37.03 4.68
CA GLN A 13 -13.01 -36.91 3.75
C GLN A 13 -12.72 -35.42 3.59
N ALA A 14 -11.54 -35.04 4.08
CA ALA A 14 -10.79 -33.83 3.79
C ALA A 14 -11.05 -32.56 4.58
N HIS A 15 -9.93 -31.90 4.94
CA HIS A 15 -9.94 -30.57 5.54
C HIS A 15 -8.77 -29.76 5.01
N MET A 16 -7.54 -30.04 5.47
CA MET A 16 -6.35 -29.25 5.12
C MET A 16 -5.10 -30.13 4.88
N ARG A 17 -4.08 -29.56 4.22
CA ARG A 17 -2.74 -30.15 4.09
C ARG A 17 -1.64 -29.08 4.08
N LEU A 18 -0.45 -29.41 4.57
CA LEU A 18 0.76 -28.61 4.31
C LEU A 18 1.05 -28.58 2.79
N VAL A 19 1.65 -27.48 2.34
CA VAL A 19 2.17 -27.30 0.97
C VAL A 19 3.65 -26.96 1.02
N CYS A 20 4.04 -26.06 1.92
CA CYS A 20 5.42 -25.74 2.21
C CYS A 20 5.62 -25.66 3.74
N PRO A 21 6.42 -26.54 4.35
CA PRO A 21 7.18 -27.63 3.73
C PRO A 21 6.28 -28.71 3.08
N PRO A 22 6.77 -29.45 2.07
CA PRO A 22 5.99 -30.48 1.38
C PRO A 22 5.48 -31.57 2.35
N PRO A 23 4.19 -31.94 2.29
CA PRO A 23 3.61 -32.91 3.20
C PRO A 23 4.09 -34.33 2.88
N ARG A 24 3.95 -35.25 3.84
CA ARG A 24 4.14 -36.69 3.64
C ARG A 24 3.09 -37.28 2.71
N SER A 25 1.85 -36.84 2.87
CA SER A 25 0.74 -37.20 2.01
C SER A 25 0.33 -36.00 1.16
N PRO A 26 0.21 -36.15 -0.17
CA PRO A 26 -0.40 -35.12 -1.00
C PRO A 26 -1.92 -35.02 -0.76
N GLU A 27 -2.54 -35.95 -0.05
CA GLU A 27 -3.99 -36.01 0.13
C GLU A 27 -4.47 -35.10 1.25
N THR A 28 -5.64 -34.48 1.05
CA THR A 28 -6.35 -33.76 2.11
C THR A 28 -7.29 -34.67 2.91
N GLY A 29 -7.66 -35.86 2.38
CA GLY A 29 -8.67 -36.84 2.87
C GLY A 29 -8.38 -37.54 4.21
N ALA A 30 -9.31 -38.36 4.73
CA ALA A 30 -9.38 -38.90 6.10
C ALA A 30 -8.03 -39.23 6.78
N LYS A 31 -7.76 -38.57 7.90
CA LYS A 31 -6.42 -38.46 8.51
C LYS A 31 -6.45 -39.06 9.91
N THR A 32 -5.75 -40.18 10.12
CA THR A 32 -5.51 -40.69 11.48
C THR A 32 -4.25 -40.03 12.03
N GLY A 33 -4.38 -39.45 13.23
CA GLY A 33 -3.25 -38.84 13.93
C GLY A 33 -2.16 -39.87 14.29
N PRO A 34 -0.92 -39.40 14.51
CA PRO A 34 -0.57 -37.98 14.61
C PRO A 34 -0.20 -37.31 13.27
N CYS A 35 0.05 -38.07 12.20
CA CYS A 35 0.76 -37.53 11.02
C CYS A 35 0.26 -38.00 9.65
N ASP A 36 -1.03 -38.33 9.52
CA ASP A 36 -1.80 -38.63 8.28
C ASP A 36 -1.29 -39.73 7.33
N ALA A 37 0.02 -39.90 7.17
CA ALA A 37 0.71 -40.99 6.51
C ALA A 37 1.99 -41.39 7.29
N PRO A 38 2.46 -42.64 7.13
CA PRO A 38 3.71 -43.10 7.75
C PRO A 38 4.91 -42.24 7.34
N ASN A 39 5.88 -42.10 8.23
CA ASN A 39 7.16 -41.47 7.89
C ASN A 39 7.86 -42.29 6.80
N ASN A 40 8.11 -41.69 5.63
CA ASN A 40 8.83 -42.31 4.52
C ASN A 40 10.31 -41.86 4.55
N PRO A 41 11.27 -42.74 4.91
CA PRO A 41 12.69 -42.37 4.98
C PRO A 41 13.28 -41.93 3.63
N ALA A 42 12.67 -42.33 2.50
CA ALA A 42 13.13 -41.98 1.16
C ALA A 42 12.67 -40.57 0.71
N GLN A 43 11.74 -39.92 1.43
CA GLN A 43 11.35 -38.54 1.16
C GLN A 43 12.36 -37.59 1.80
N ASP A 44 12.97 -36.70 1.04
CA ASP A 44 13.94 -35.72 1.57
C ASP A 44 13.32 -34.83 2.64
N ALA A 45 14.12 -34.52 3.67
CA ALA A 45 13.72 -33.58 4.71
C ALA A 45 13.83 -32.15 4.18
N PHE A 46 12.77 -31.36 4.33
CA PHE A 46 12.74 -29.99 3.84
C PHE A 46 13.59 -29.07 4.74
N PRO A 47 14.57 -28.31 4.21
CA PRO A 47 15.43 -27.46 5.02
C PRO A 47 14.66 -26.24 5.57
N LEU A 48 14.64 -26.09 6.89
CA LEU A 48 14.15 -24.91 7.60
C LEU A 48 15.32 -24.23 8.33
N ALA A 49 15.35 -22.91 8.29
CA ALA A 49 16.29 -22.14 9.10
C ALA A 49 15.69 -21.86 10.50
N PRO A 50 16.50 -21.82 11.56
CA PRO A 50 16.10 -21.20 12.82
C PRO A 50 15.59 -19.77 12.61
N GLY A 51 14.58 -19.36 13.40
CA GLY A 51 13.97 -18.04 13.32
C GLY A 51 12.59 -18.02 12.65
N TRP A 52 12.11 -16.84 12.25
CA TRP A 52 10.80 -16.68 11.63
C TRP A 52 10.73 -17.32 10.26
N GLN A 53 9.82 -18.27 10.09
CA GLN A 53 9.65 -19.04 8.88
C GLN A 53 8.19 -19.00 8.40
N THR A 54 7.93 -18.91 7.10
CA THR A 54 6.56 -18.96 6.56
C THR A 54 6.17 -20.40 6.22
N VAL A 55 5.10 -20.89 6.85
CA VAL A 55 4.44 -22.17 6.53
C VAL A 55 3.26 -21.90 5.61
N VAL A 56 3.12 -22.68 4.55
CA VAL A 56 2.01 -22.62 3.59
C VAL A 56 1.22 -23.91 3.66
N PHE A 57 -0.11 -23.80 3.72
CA PHE A 57 -1.02 -24.94 3.74
C PHE A 57 -2.27 -24.61 2.92
N GLU A 58 -3.05 -25.61 2.54
CA GLU A 58 -4.27 -25.46 1.75
C GLU A 58 -5.45 -26.13 2.44
N GLU A 59 -6.63 -25.56 2.27
CA GLU A 59 -7.88 -26.12 2.73
C GLU A 59 -8.79 -26.52 1.56
N SER A 60 -9.40 -27.68 1.68
CA SER A 60 -10.23 -28.33 0.66
C SER A 60 -11.73 -28.26 0.96
N ILE A 61 -12.11 -27.88 2.18
CA ILE A 61 -13.50 -27.66 2.64
C ILE A 61 -13.49 -26.47 3.58
N PHE A 62 -14.29 -25.45 3.29
CA PHE A 62 -14.43 -24.29 4.17
C PHE A 62 -15.29 -24.69 5.37
N HIS A 63 -14.74 -24.55 6.58
CA HIS A 63 -15.41 -24.96 7.80
C HIS A 63 -15.24 -23.96 8.95
N ALA A 64 -16.26 -23.17 9.23
CA ALA A 64 -16.25 -22.27 10.39
C ALA A 64 -16.11 -23.07 11.70
N GLY A 65 -15.20 -22.65 12.58
CA GLY A 65 -14.91 -23.36 13.83
C GLY A 65 -13.93 -24.53 13.70
N ALA A 66 -12.95 -24.38 12.80
CA ALA A 66 -11.89 -25.36 12.55
C ALA A 66 -10.48 -24.80 12.83
N PRO A 67 -10.19 -24.26 14.03
CA PRO A 67 -8.89 -23.67 14.33
C PRO A 67 -7.73 -24.64 14.13
N GLN A 68 -6.56 -24.10 13.82
CA GLN A 68 -5.38 -24.87 13.47
C GLN A 68 -4.22 -24.66 14.47
N ARG A 69 -3.31 -25.64 14.50
CA ARG A 69 -2.12 -25.65 15.39
C ARG A 69 -0.92 -26.24 14.66
N ILE A 70 0.25 -25.65 14.88
CA ILE A 70 1.53 -26.08 14.33
C ILE A 70 2.47 -26.50 15.46
N ALA A 71 3.06 -27.68 15.36
CA ALA A 71 3.98 -28.24 16.35
C ALA A 71 5.17 -28.96 15.68
N LEU A 72 6.28 -29.06 16.41
CA LEU A 72 7.48 -29.77 15.98
C LEU A 72 7.64 -31.06 16.78
N SER A 73 8.15 -32.12 16.16
CA SER A 73 8.48 -33.34 16.89
C SER A 73 9.66 -33.13 17.83
N ARG A 74 9.54 -33.57 19.08
CA ARG A 74 10.62 -33.60 20.05
C ARG A 74 11.64 -34.67 19.74
N ASP A 75 11.29 -35.87 19.28
CA ASP A 75 12.28 -36.96 19.09
C ASP A 75 12.70 -37.24 17.63
N GLY A 76 12.19 -36.46 16.67
CA GLY A 76 12.48 -36.65 15.24
C GLY A 76 11.66 -37.76 14.58
N ALA A 77 10.92 -38.52 15.39
CA ALA A 77 9.84 -39.41 14.97
C ALA A 77 8.48 -38.73 15.15
N ASP A 78 7.40 -39.44 14.79
CA ASP A 78 6.04 -39.05 15.11
C ASP A 78 5.82 -39.22 16.62
N ASP A 79 6.13 -38.17 17.38
CA ASP A 79 5.89 -38.15 18.81
C ASP A 79 4.52 -37.55 19.14
N GLY A 80 4.26 -37.30 20.42
CA GLY A 80 2.98 -36.73 20.83
C GLY A 80 2.74 -35.29 20.36
N PHE A 81 3.75 -34.56 19.84
CA PHE A 81 3.70 -33.14 19.45
C PHE A 81 3.24 -32.15 20.54
N GLU A 82 2.86 -32.61 21.73
CA GLU A 82 2.33 -31.76 22.82
C GLU A 82 3.39 -30.96 23.56
N THR A 83 4.66 -31.33 23.42
CA THR A 83 5.76 -30.73 24.17
C THR A 83 6.54 -29.68 23.37
N CYS A 84 6.18 -29.43 22.11
CA CYS A 84 6.88 -28.47 21.25
C CYS A 84 5.90 -27.79 20.28
N VAL A 85 4.92 -27.09 20.87
CA VAL A 85 3.93 -26.31 20.13
C VAL A 85 4.58 -25.02 19.65
N LEU A 86 4.54 -24.76 18.35
CA LEU A 86 5.13 -23.58 17.75
C LEU A 86 4.12 -22.43 17.64
N LEU A 87 2.87 -22.77 17.27
CA LEU A 87 1.76 -21.83 17.18
C LEU A 87 0.43 -22.58 17.41
N ASP A 88 -0.49 -21.98 18.16
CA ASP A 88 -1.80 -22.56 18.50
C ASP A 88 -2.90 -21.52 18.26
N HIS A 89 -4.15 -21.98 18.17
CA HIS A 89 -5.34 -21.14 17.94
C HIS A 89 -5.23 -20.28 16.68
N ILE A 90 -4.75 -20.87 15.58
CA ILE A 90 -4.78 -20.24 14.26
C ILE A 90 -6.26 -20.17 13.83
N PRO A 91 -6.87 -18.97 13.77
CA PRO A 91 -8.30 -18.83 13.53
C PRO A 91 -8.64 -19.17 12.09
N HIS A 92 -9.91 -19.45 11.85
CA HIS A 92 -10.40 -19.84 10.54
C HIS A 92 -11.77 -19.20 10.28
N PHE A 93 -11.81 -18.15 9.44
CA PHE A 93 -13.07 -17.55 9.01
C PHE A 93 -13.04 -16.77 7.68
N ASP A 94 -11.96 -16.84 6.89
CA ASP A 94 -11.95 -16.20 5.57
C ASP A 94 -12.91 -16.92 4.63
N ARG A 95 -14.06 -16.32 4.30
CA ARG A 95 -14.98 -16.86 3.31
C ARG A 95 -14.46 -16.50 1.91
N PRO A 96 -13.75 -17.38 1.19
CA PRO A 96 -13.27 -17.05 -0.14
C PRO A 96 -14.45 -16.78 -1.08
N PRO A 97 -14.26 -15.97 -2.15
CA PRO A 97 -15.31 -15.68 -3.13
C PRO A 97 -15.95 -16.93 -3.75
N VAL A 98 -15.20 -18.04 -3.76
CA VAL A 98 -15.66 -19.37 -4.20
C VAL A 98 -15.32 -20.37 -3.10
N ALA A 99 -16.33 -21.09 -2.57
CA ALA A 99 -16.11 -22.11 -1.54
C ALA A 99 -15.29 -23.29 -2.10
N PRO A 100 -14.24 -23.76 -1.40
CA PRO A 100 -13.42 -24.87 -1.82
C PRO A 100 -14.25 -26.15 -1.89
N ARG A 101 -13.96 -27.01 -2.87
CA ARG A 101 -14.59 -28.32 -3.03
C ARG A 101 -13.53 -29.39 -3.01
N MET A 102 -13.64 -30.34 -2.09
CA MET A 102 -12.69 -31.45 -1.95
C MET A 102 -12.37 -32.14 -3.29
N SER A 103 -13.38 -32.40 -4.13
CA SER A 103 -13.20 -33.07 -5.41
C SER A 103 -12.53 -32.22 -6.51
N ARG A 104 -12.20 -30.96 -6.23
CA ARG A 104 -11.59 -30.02 -7.20
C ARG A 104 -10.39 -29.29 -6.56
N PRO A 105 -9.18 -29.84 -6.67
CA PRO A 105 -7.96 -29.25 -6.08
C PRO A 105 -7.70 -27.79 -6.49
N THR A 106 -8.10 -27.37 -7.69
CA THR A 106 -7.98 -25.98 -8.18
C THR A 106 -8.85 -24.98 -7.41
N THR A 107 -9.74 -25.46 -6.54
CA THR A 107 -10.60 -24.63 -5.68
C THR A 107 -10.12 -24.58 -4.25
N TYR A 108 -9.04 -25.29 -3.90
CA TYR A 108 -8.51 -25.28 -2.53
C TYR A 108 -8.03 -23.87 -2.18
N THR A 109 -8.30 -23.47 -0.95
CA THR A 109 -7.92 -22.15 -0.44
C THR A 109 -6.52 -22.25 0.14
N PRO A 110 -5.51 -21.54 -0.39
CA PRO A 110 -4.19 -21.51 0.21
C PRO A 110 -4.14 -20.53 1.40
N TYR A 111 -3.37 -20.89 2.41
CA TYR A 111 -3.11 -20.15 3.63
C TYR A 111 -1.60 -20.04 3.83
N ARG A 112 -1.15 -18.94 4.45
CA ARG A 112 0.25 -18.73 4.82
C ARG A 112 0.30 -18.27 6.27
N VAL A 113 1.27 -18.71 7.06
CA VAL A 113 1.44 -18.25 8.44
C VAL A 113 2.91 -18.21 8.80
N SER A 114 3.36 -17.14 9.46
CA SER A 114 4.73 -17.03 9.97
C SER A 114 4.82 -17.67 11.35
N VAL A 115 5.75 -18.62 11.49
CA VAL A 115 5.98 -19.41 12.70
C VAL A 115 7.46 -19.31 13.07
N TYR A 116 7.77 -19.11 14.34
CA TYR A 116 9.15 -19.12 14.81
C TYR A 116 9.66 -20.56 14.96
N ILE A 117 10.69 -20.92 14.20
CA ILE A 117 11.36 -22.21 14.30
C ILE A 117 12.50 -22.09 15.32
N PRO A 118 12.53 -22.93 16.37
CA PRO A 118 13.57 -22.85 17.39
C PRO A 118 14.94 -23.20 16.81
N ASP A 119 16.00 -22.63 17.38
CA ASP A 119 17.39 -22.94 17.01
C ASP A 119 17.79 -24.35 17.47
N VAL A 120 17.47 -25.35 16.65
CA VAL A 120 17.68 -26.76 16.96
C VAL A 120 18.47 -27.46 15.87
N LYS A 121 19.41 -28.31 16.25
CA LYS A 121 20.05 -29.24 15.31
C LYS A 121 19.17 -30.46 15.12
N CYS A 122 18.56 -30.60 13.95
CA CYS A 122 17.75 -31.76 13.61
C CYS A 122 17.88 -32.13 12.13
N GLU A 123 18.48 -33.28 11.83
CA GLU A 123 18.62 -33.74 10.44
C GLU A 123 17.30 -34.22 9.85
N ARG A 124 16.38 -34.72 10.70
CA ARG A 124 15.06 -35.17 10.28
C ARG A 124 14.05 -35.08 11.43
N CYS A 125 13.31 -33.99 11.44
CA CYS A 125 12.20 -33.70 12.33
C CYS A 125 10.88 -33.78 11.58
N THR A 126 9.77 -33.77 12.32
CA THR A 126 8.43 -33.70 11.74
C THR A 126 7.76 -32.41 12.16
N LEU A 127 7.30 -31.62 11.20
CA LEU A 127 6.42 -30.48 11.43
C LEU A 127 4.98 -30.96 11.26
N GLN A 128 4.16 -30.81 12.30
CA GLN A 128 2.75 -31.18 12.33
C GLN A 128 1.89 -29.93 12.21
N LEU A 129 0.88 -29.99 11.34
CA LEU A 129 -0.25 -29.09 11.26
C LEU A 129 -1.52 -29.88 11.62
N ILE A 130 -2.30 -29.44 12.62
CA ILE A 130 -3.61 -30.02 12.93
C ILE A 130 -4.73 -29.00 12.78
N SER A 131 -5.95 -29.47 12.47
CA SER A 131 -7.17 -28.68 12.44
C SER A 131 -8.20 -29.37 13.31
N VAL A 132 -8.71 -28.65 14.30
CA VAL A 132 -9.54 -29.18 15.37
C VAL A 132 -10.97 -28.71 15.15
N MET A 133 -11.92 -29.64 15.01
CA MET A 133 -13.33 -29.28 14.82
C MET A 133 -13.93 -28.90 16.18
N SER A 134 -14.05 -27.61 16.44
CA SER A 134 -14.60 -27.05 17.68
C SER A 134 -16.06 -26.60 17.55
N ASP A 135 -16.71 -26.91 16.43
CA ASP A 135 -18.04 -26.43 16.08
C ASP A 135 -19.20 -27.39 16.40
N TRP A 136 -20.41 -26.84 16.35
CA TRP A 136 -21.64 -27.54 16.69
C TRP A 136 -22.02 -28.65 15.71
N MET A 137 -21.62 -28.56 14.42
CA MET A 137 -21.91 -29.59 13.43
C MET A 137 -21.12 -30.87 13.72
N HIS A 138 -19.97 -30.75 14.39
CA HIS A 138 -19.16 -31.87 14.84
C HIS A 138 -19.44 -32.30 16.29
N GLY A 139 -20.42 -31.68 16.96
CA GLY A 139 -20.87 -32.10 18.30
C GLY A 139 -20.27 -31.30 19.46
N VAL A 140 -19.70 -30.12 19.21
CA VAL A 140 -19.29 -29.17 20.25
C VAL A 140 -20.31 -28.02 20.32
N PRO A 141 -21.23 -28.00 21.31
CA PRO A 141 -22.26 -26.96 21.38
C PRO A 141 -21.69 -25.54 21.38
N ILE A 142 -22.40 -24.59 20.77
CA ILE A 142 -22.01 -23.17 20.73
C ILE A 142 -21.83 -22.65 22.16
N GLY A 143 -20.70 -21.98 22.43
CA GLY A 143 -20.36 -21.45 23.76
C GLY A 143 -19.77 -22.48 24.72
N THR A 144 -19.40 -23.67 24.23
CA THR A 144 -18.67 -24.68 24.99
C THR A 144 -17.26 -24.88 24.43
N LYS A 145 -16.37 -25.44 25.25
CA LYS A 145 -14.97 -25.69 24.90
C LYS A 145 -14.72 -27.18 24.71
N CYS A 146 -13.81 -27.52 23.81
CA CYS A 146 -13.27 -28.88 23.69
C CYS A 146 -11.74 -28.83 23.72
N ALA A 147 -11.10 -29.92 24.13
CA ALA A 147 -9.65 -30.05 24.14
C ALA A 147 -9.15 -31.00 23.05
N TYR A 148 -8.01 -30.70 22.46
CA TYR A 148 -7.36 -31.62 21.54
C TYR A 148 -7.09 -32.97 22.23
N LYS A 149 -7.52 -34.06 21.59
CA LYS A 149 -7.41 -35.41 22.15
C LYS A 149 -5.97 -35.79 22.50
N GLY A 150 -4.98 -35.41 21.67
CA GLY A 150 -3.56 -35.66 21.95
C GLY A 150 -3.10 -35.04 23.27
N ALA A 151 -3.52 -33.80 23.55
CA ALA A 151 -3.22 -33.09 24.79
C ALA A 151 -3.88 -33.73 26.02
N LEU A 152 -5.11 -34.22 25.90
CA LEU A 152 -5.79 -34.97 26.98
C LEU A 152 -5.13 -36.32 27.25
N ASP A 153 -4.64 -37.00 26.21
CA ASP A 153 -4.00 -38.30 26.32
C ASP A 153 -2.57 -38.17 26.87
N ALA A 154 -1.86 -37.08 26.55
CA ALA A 154 -0.56 -36.73 27.11
C ALA A 154 -0.62 -36.13 28.52
N GLY A 155 -1.82 -35.77 29.00
CA GLY A 155 -2.02 -35.15 30.31
C GLY A 155 -1.58 -33.68 30.39
N THR A 156 -1.36 -33.01 29.25
CA THR A 156 -1.04 -31.57 29.20
C THR A 156 -2.28 -30.71 29.41
N VAL A 157 -3.47 -31.25 29.17
CA VAL A 157 -4.77 -30.65 29.53
C VAL A 157 -5.51 -31.60 30.49
N PRO A 158 -6.00 -31.12 31.64
CA PRO A 158 -6.79 -31.96 32.56
C PRO A 158 -8.09 -32.43 31.93
N ARG A 159 -8.42 -33.72 32.07
CA ARG A 159 -9.75 -34.23 31.68
C ARG A 159 -10.81 -33.67 32.62
N SER A 160 -11.78 -32.93 32.07
CA SER A 160 -12.92 -32.36 32.79
C SER A 160 -14.22 -32.56 32.01
N PRO A 161 -15.37 -32.80 32.69
CA PRO A 161 -16.67 -32.80 32.03
C PRO A 161 -17.01 -31.48 31.32
N SER A 162 -16.41 -30.37 31.75
CA SER A 162 -16.58 -29.04 31.14
C SER A 162 -15.72 -28.79 29.90
N THR A 163 -14.82 -29.72 29.56
CA THR A 163 -13.90 -29.60 28.42
C THR A 163 -13.62 -30.99 27.84
N PRO A 164 -14.61 -31.60 27.17
CA PRO A 164 -14.45 -32.92 26.54
C PRO A 164 -13.44 -32.88 25.38
N ALA A 165 -13.03 -34.05 24.89
CA ALA A 165 -12.19 -34.15 23.70
C ALA A 165 -12.92 -33.59 22.47
N CYS A 166 -12.22 -32.82 21.64
CA CYS A 166 -12.78 -32.36 20.37
C CYS A 166 -13.13 -33.57 19.49
N PRO A 167 -14.34 -33.64 18.93
CA PRO A 167 -14.86 -34.87 18.31
C PRO A 167 -14.08 -35.31 17.06
N VAL A 168 -13.51 -34.37 16.31
CA VAL A 168 -12.79 -34.64 15.05
C VAL A 168 -11.55 -33.76 14.96
N VAL A 169 -10.43 -34.35 14.54
CA VAL A 169 -9.14 -33.66 14.33
C VAL A 169 -8.50 -34.18 13.04
N TYR A 170 -8.04 -33.28 12.18
CA TYR A 170 -7.32 -33.59 10.94
C TYR A 170 -5.85 -33.27 11.08
N HIS A 171 -4.97 -34.10 10.50
CA HIS A 171 -3.53 -34.01 10.66
C HIS A 171 -2.80 -33.83 9.32
N SER A 172 -1.71 -33.07 9.27
CA SER A 172 -0.82 -33.04 8.12
C SER A 172 0.62 -32.89 8.60
N CYS A 173 1.50 -33.79 8.19
CA CYS A 173 2.90 -33.73 8.60
C CYS A 173 3.86 -33.57 7.42
N ALA A 174 5.00 -32.92 7.67
CA ALA A 174 6.09 -32.76 6.72
C ALA A 174 7.45 -33.13 7.38
N PRO A 175 8.32 -33.89 6.69
CA PRO A 175 9.69 -34.09 7.15
C PRO A 175 10.50 -32.81 6.93
N VAL A 176 11.20 -32.34 7.96
CA VAL A 176 11.99 -31.10 7.94
C VAL A 176 13.38 -31.31 8.52
N SER A 177 14.38 -30.59 8.03
CA SER A 177 15.72 -30.56 8.61
C SER A 177 16.04 -29.13 9.07
N ILE A 178 16.51 -28.95 10.30
CA ILE A 178 16.87 -27.65 10.86
C ILE A 178 18.36 -27.67 11.18
N ASN A 179 19.11 -26.77 10.56
CA ASN A 179 20.55 -26.65 10.75
C ASN A 179 20.89 -25.63 11.86
N GLY A 180 20.30 -25.85 13.03
CA GLY A 180 20.55 -25.03 14.21
C GLY A 180 21.68 -25.53 15.09
N THR A 181 21.90 -24.85 16.21
CA THR A 181 23.02 -25.14 17.14
C THR A 181 22.60 -25.82 18.44
N GLY A 182 21.33 -25.67 18.85
CA GLY A 182 20.81 -26.17 20.12
C GLY A 182 20.38 -27.64 20.11
N ASP A 183 20.34 -28.26 21.30
CA ASP A 183 19.69 -29.56 21.49
C ASP A 183 18.18 -29.40 21.31
N ARG A 184 17.61 -30.17 20.37
CA ARG A 184 16.20 -30.11 20.03
C ARG A 184 15.27 -30.37 21.21
N ASN A 185 15.60 -31.37 22.03
CA ASN A 185 14.73 -31.80 23.12
C ASN A 185 14.71 -30.76 24.25
N ALA A 186 15.85 -30.13 24.51
CA ALA A 186 16.00 -29.02 25.45
C ALA A 186 15.33 -27.73 24.93
N ALA A 187 15.50 -27.40 23.65
CA ALA A 187 14.88 -26.22 23.04
C ALA A 187 13.35 -26.33 22.99
N CYS A 188 12.81 -27.52 22.73
CA CYS A 188 11.37 -27.77 22.79
C CYS A 188 10.81 -27.62 24.22
N LEU A 189 11.55 -28.05 25.26
CA LEU A 189 11.19 -27.78 26.65
C LEU A 189 11.18 -26.27 26.95
N ALA A 190 12.17 -25.53 26.47
CA ALA A 190 12.23 -24.08 26.63
C ALA A 190 11.06 -23.36 25.91
N ALA A 191 10.77 -23.74 24.66
CA ALA A 191 9.66 -23.21 23.86
C ALA A 191 8.28 -23.49 24.48
N SER A 192 8.12 -24.62 25.17
CA SER A 192 6.90 -24.94 25.93
C SER A 192 6.71 -24.11 27.21
N SER A 193 7.77 -23.44 27.68
CA SER A 193 7.79 -22.71 28.97
C SER A 193 7.98 -21.20 28.85
N ALA A 194 8.38 -20.68 27.69
CA ALA A 194 8.46 -19.25 27.41
C ALA A 194 8.44 -18.95 25.90
N ALA A 195 7.59 -17.99 25.54
CA ALA A 195 7.86 -17.00 24.48
C ALA A 195 8.19 -17.51 23.06
N ASN A 196 7.17 -17.91 22.29
CA ASN A 196 7.31 -17.88 20.82
C ASN A 196 6.30 -17.00 20.08
N ASN A 197 5.42 -16.27 20.77
CA ASN A 197 4.68 -15.20 20.11
C ASN A 197 3.95 -14.25 21.08
N ALA A 198 4.64 -13.50 21.95
CA ALA A 198 3.97 -12.56 22.88
C ALA A 198 3.12 -11.46 22.19
N SER A 199 3.20 -11.35 20.86
CA SER A 199 2.39 -10.50 19.99
C SER A 199 1.22 -11.24 19.29
N TRP A 200 1.14 -12.58 19.35
CA TRP A 200 0.03 -13.35 18.78
C TRP A 200 -1.26 -13.11 19.55
N PRO A 201 -2.35 -12.71 18.88
CA PRO A 201 -3.57 -12.25 19.55
C PRO A 201 -4.25 -13.32 20.43
N TYR A 202 -3.94 -14.60 20.22
CA TYR A 202 -4.54 -15.73 20.94
C TYR A 202 -3.64 -16.34 22.01
N VAL A 203 -2.52 -15.70 22.38
CA VAL A 203 -1.63 -16.20 23.46
C VAL A 203 -2.33 -16.28 24.83
N SER A 204 -3.36 -15.46 25.04
CA SER A 204 -4.18 -15.49 26.26
C SER A 204 -5.15 -16.67 26.31
N MET A 205 -5.33 -17.40 25.21
CA MET A 205 -6.17 -18.59 25.16
C MET A 205 -5.48 -19.77 25.82
N THR A 206 -6.28 -20.71 26.33
CA THR A 206 -5.75 -21.92 26.96
C THR A 206 -5.20 -22.86 25.88
N PRO A 207 -3.89 -23.19 25.87
CA PRO A 207 -3.30 -24.05 24.84
C PRO A 207 -4.04 -25.39 24.71
N ASN A 208 -4.23 -25.85 23.48
CA ASN A 208 -4.95 -27.06 23.13
C ASN A 208 -6.44 -27.12 23.55
N VAL A 209 -7.05 -26.00 23.95
CA VAL A 209 -8.48 -25.90 24.30
C VAL A 209 -9.16 -24.87 23.41
N TYR A 210 -10.14 -25.30 22.62
CA TYR A 210 -10.75 -24.54 21.53
C TYR A 210 -12.22 -24.22 21.82
N ASP A 211 -12.68 -23.05 21.37
CA ASP A 211 -14.04 -22.54 21.53
C ASP A 211 -14.56 -21.98 20.20
N HIS A 212 -15.68 -22.54 19.72
CA HIS A 212 -16.30 -22.16 18.46
C HIS A 212 -16.49 -20.64 18.29
N ALA A 213 -16.85 -19.90 19.34
CA ALA A 213 -17.20 -18.48 19.22
C ALA A 213 -16.00 -17.53 19.35
N ALA A 214 -14.93 -17.96 20.03
CA ALA A 214 -13.72 -17.16 20.21
C ALA A 214 -12.71 -17.37 19.05
N ASP A 215 -12.72 -18.56 18.45
CA ASP A 215 -11.79 -18.96 17.40
C ASP A 215 -12.32 -18.70 15.97
N THR A 216 -13.50 -18.10 15.84
CA THR A 216 -14.17 -17.73 14.57
C THR A 216 -14.06 -16.24 14.21
N ALA A 217 -13.17 -15.49 14.87
CA ALA A 217 -12.98 -14.07 14.59
C ALA A 217 -12.46 -13.80 13.16
N ASP A 218 -12.87 -12.66 12.57
CA ASP A 218 -12.33 -12.15 11.30
C ASP A 218 -10.85 -11.83 11.44
N PHE A 219 -10.08 -12.19 10.40
CA PHE A 219 -8.63 -12.11 10.38
C PHE A 219 -8.13 -10.67 10.60
N THR A 220 -7.20 -10.47 11.53
CA THR A 220 -6.46 -9.19 11.57
C THR A 220 -5.43 -9.22 10.45
N SER A 221 -5.41 -8.18 9.60
CA SER A 221 -4.50 -8.03 8.46
C SER A 221 -3.00 -8.02 8.80
N GLU A 222 -2.65 -8.14 10.09
CA GLU A 222 -1.28 -8.09 10.62
C GLU A 222 -0.55 -9.45 10.65
N TYR A 223 -1.25 -10.59 10.46
CA TYR A 223 -0.63 -11.93 10.48
C TYR A 223 -0.96 -12.77 9.24
N ALA A 224 -0.74 -12.19 8.06
CA ALA A 224 -1.17 -12.66 6.74
C ALA A 224 -1.30 -14.19 6.53
N ILE A 225 -2.53 -14.71 6.64
CA ILE A 225 -3.05 -15.74 5.75
C ILE A 225 -3.45 -15.01 4.47
N ALA A 226 -2.64 -15.14 3.41
CA ALA A 226 -3.05 -14.69 2.09
C ALA A 226 -3.74 -15.86 1.37
N SER A 227 -5.05 -15.73 1.10
CA SER A 227 -5.68 -16.49 0.03
C SER A 227 -5.06 -16.03 -1.30
N ALA A 228 -4.00 -16.72 -1.71
CA ALA A 228 -3.39 -16.49 -3.00
C ALA A 228 -4.37 -16.90 -4.11
N GLY A 229 -4.45 -16.09 -5.17
CA GLY A 229 -5.04 -16.50 -6.45
C GLY A 229 -4.37 -17.76 -7.02
N PRO A 230 -4.85 -18.26 -8.17
CA PRO A 230 -4.60 -19.62 -8.64
C PRO A 230 -3.10 -19.94 -8.74
N TRP A 231 -2.64 -20.86 -7.89
CA TRP A 231 -1.32 -21.49 -8.00
C TRP A 231 -1.33 -22.51 -9.13
N SER A 232 -0.36 -22.42 -10.04
CA SER A 232 -0.09 -23.48 -11.01
C SER A 232 0.64 -24.64 -10.31
N THR A 233 0.03 -25.81 -10.26
CA THR A 233 0.53 -27.04 -9.61
C THR A 233 1.66 -27.75 -10.37
N ALA A 234 2.41 -27.07 -11.25
CA ALA A 234 3.26 -27.74 -12.23
C ALA A 234 4.75 -27.87 -11.91
N SER A 235 5.28 -27.29 -10.82
CA SER A 235 6.66 -27.56 -10.39
C SER A 235 6.82 -27.31 -8.90
N GLY A 236 6.77 -28.39 -8.11
CA GLY A 236 7.03 -28.32 -6.68
C GLY A 236 8.42 -27.75 -6.42
N GLN A 237 8.48 -26.55 -5.84
CA GLN A 237 9.63 -26.03 -5.10
C GLN A 237 9.16 -24.80 -4.31
N CYS A 238 9.38 -24.81 -3.00
CA CYS A 238 9.14 -23.72 -2.03
C CYS A 238 9.94 -22.43 -2.30
N ALA A 239 10.46 -22.22 -3.52
CA ALA A 239 11.45 -21.21 -3.87
C ALA A 239 10.97 -19.75 -3.70
N ASN A 240 9.65 -19.51 -3.59
CA ASN A 240 9.06 -18.18 -3.45
C ASN A 240 8.35 -17.96 -2.09
N ALA A 241 8.54 -18.84 -1.10
CA ALA A 241 7.83 -18.78 0.19
C ALA A 241 8.54 -17.96 1.28
N TRP A 242 9.80 -17.57 1.09
CA TRP A 242 10.67 -17.04 2.15
C TRP A 242 10.86 -15.52 2.15
N GLY A 243 9.79 -14.77 1.90
CA GLY A 243 9.74 -13.36 2.33
C GLY A 243 9.52 -13.34 3.83
N THR A 244 10.55 -13.12 4.64
CA THR A 244 10.46 -13.06 6.10
C THR A 244 9.54 -11.91 6.53
N PHE A 245 8.34 -12.24 7.01
CA PHE A 245 7.52 -11.34 7.82
C PHE A 245 8.08 -11.39 9.25
N VAL A 246 8.65 -10.28 9.73
CA VAL A 246 9.16 -10.17 11.10
C VAL A 246 8.03 -9.59 11.96
N PRO A 247 7.48 -10.32 12.94
CA PRO A 247 6.48 -9.74 13.84
C PRO A 247 7.10 -8.67 14.73
N LYS A 248 6.32 -7.61 14.95
CA LYS A 248 6.63 -6.46 15.81
C LYS A 248 6.89 -6.95 17.25
N PRO A 249 7.97 -6.54 17.94
CA PRO A 249 8.21 -6.93 19.33
C PRO A 249 7.10 -6.42 20.26
N SER A 250 6.54 -7.32 21.06
CA SER A 250 5.53 -7.06 22.09
C SER A 250 6.12 -6.27 23.25
N GLY A 251 5.56 -5.08 23.53
CA GLY A 251 5.96 -4.25 24.66
C GLY A 251 5.35 -2.85 24.64
N MET A 252 4.04 -2.72 24.39
CA MET A 252 3.31 -1.48 24.64
C MET A 252 2.27 -1.75 25.73
N LYS A 253 2.59 -1.27 26.93
CA LYS A 253 1.66 -1.21 28.06
C LYS A 253 0.59 -0.15 27.78
N THR A 254 -0.61 -0.36 28.30
CA THR A 254 -1.74 0.56 28.18
C THR A 254 -1.48 1.87 28.94
N MET A 255 -2.12 2.95 28.48
CA MET A 255 -1.94 4.34 28.95
C MET A 255 -2.30 4.56 30.43
N ASP A 256 -2.88 3.58 31.12
CA ASP A 256 -3.29 3.68 32.53
C ASP A 256 -2.19 3.26 33.53
N GLU A 257 -1.05 2.73 33.08
CA GLU A 257 0.10 2.38 33.95
C GLU A 257 1.19 3.47 34.02
N PHE A 258 1.04 4.61 33.33
CA PHE A 258 2.09 5.64 33.23
C PHE A 258 2.14 6.63 34.41
N THR A 259 1.25 6.54 35.39
CA THR A 259 1.12 7.54 36.47
C THR A 259 1.70 7.13 37.82
N ALA A 260 2.47 6.04 37.90
CA ALA A 260 3.12 5.64 39.15
C ALA A 260 4.44 4.93 38.87
N LEU A 261 5.51 5.70 38.61
CA LEU A 261 6.94 5.39 38.82
C LEU A 261 7.79 6.52 38.20
N ALA A 262 7.52 7.75 38.64
CA ALA A 262 8.47 8.85 38.53
C ALA A 262 8.98 9.09 39.94
N ASP A 263 9.96 8.27 40.34
CA ASP A 263 10.95 8.53 41.38
C ASP A 263 11.82 7.27 41.48
N ASP A 264 13.06 7.36 40.96
CA ASP A 264 14.29 7.07 41.71
C ASP A 264 15.47 6.71 40.78
N ASN A 265 16.47 7.60 40.81
CA ASN A 265 17.92 7.42 40.60
C ASN A 265 18.52 6.46 39.54
N GLY A 266 19.22 7.08 38.58
CA GLY A 266 20.69 6.99 38.45
C GLY A 266 21.33 5.64 38.04
N GLY A 267 21.92 5.60 36.83
CA GLY A 267 22.95 4.61 36.51
C GLY A 267 23.31 4.48 35.03
N ARG A 268 24.45 5.06 34.62
CA ARG A 268 25.15 4.72 33.37
C ARG A 268 25.59 3.25 33.41
N ARG A 269 25.35 2.49 32.33
CA ARG A 269 26.23 1.38 31.90
C ARG A 269 26.26 1.25 30.38
N GLU A 270 27.48 1.24 29.85
CA GLU A 270 27.88 0.90 28.49
C GLU A 270 27.68 -0.61 28.26
N LEU A 271 27.33 -1.00 27.03
CA LEU A 271 27.43 -2.37 26.54
C LEU A 271 28.09 -2.35 25.15
N SER A 272 29.27 -2.96 25.09
CA SER A 272 30.10 -3.09 23.89
C SER A 272 29.57 -4.17 22.95
N THR A 273 29.80 -3.96 21.66
CA THR A 273 29.56 -4.88 20.56
C THR A 273 30.70 -5.88 20.43
N THR A 274 30.40 -7.13 20.10
CA THR A 274 31.36 -8.07 19.48
C THR A 274 30.68 -8.79 18.33
N SER A 275 31.23 -8.60 17.12
CA SER A 275 30.86 -9.28 15.88
C SER A 275 31.75 -10.52 15.71
N THR A 276 31.19 -11.66 15.30
CA THR A 276 31.95 -12.83 14.84
C THR A 276 31.47 -13.24 13.46
N THR A 277 32.37 -13.19 12.48
CA THR A 277 32.18 -13.60 11.08
C THR A 277 32.49 -15.09 10.91
N LEU A 278 31.59 -15.86 10.29
CA LEU A 278 31.85 -17.23 9.80
C LEU A 278 31.83 -17.21 8.26
N VAL A 279 32.95 -17.57 7.64
CA VAL A 279 33.14 -17.73 6.19
C VAL A 279 32.97 -19.21 5.83
N ALA A 280 32.15 -19.53 4.82
CA ALA A 280 32.08 -20.86 4.21
C ALA A 280 32.47 -20.76 2.72
N GLN A 281 33.56 -21.44 2.36
CA GLN A 281 34.02 -21.72 1.00
C GLN A 281 33.25 -22.92 0.40
N ASN A 282 32.93 -22.87 -0.89
CA ASN A 282 32.71 -24.02 -1.79
C ASN A 282 33.12 -23.51 -3.20
N GLY A 283 33.98 -24.12 -4.01
CA GLY A 283 34.22 -25.55 -4.24
C GLY A 283 33.41 -25.99 -5.47
N VAL A 284 33.92 -25.77 -6.70
CA VAL A 284 33.29 -26.26 -7.94
C VAL A 284 34.26 -27.15 -8.70
N THR A 285 33.79 -28.35 -9.01
CA THR A 285 34.42 -29.39 -9.82
C THR A 285 34.20 -29.17 -11.31
N ASN A 286 35.20 -29.57 -12.11
CA ASN A 286 35.19 -29.62 -13.58
C ASN A 286 34.06 -30.49 -14.15
N ASP A 287 33.54 -30.12 -15.33
CA ASP A 287 33.55 -31.06 -16.46
C ASP A 287 33.56 -30.35 -17.82
N ASP A 288 34.22 -31.01 -18.77
CA ASP A 288 34.67 -30.54 -20.08
C ASP A 288 33.64 -30.82 -21.19
N SER A 289 33.55 -29.93 -22.19
CA SER A 289 33.59 -30.23 -23.65
C SER A 289 32.81 -29.22 -24.52
N GLY A 290 33.44 -28.72 -25.59
CA GLY A 290 32.70 -28.42 -26.83
C GLY A 290 32.86 -27.07 -27.56
N ARG A 291 34.07 -26.49 -27.63
CA ARG A 291 34.71 -25.81 -28.79
C ARG A 291 33.87 -25.01 -29.84
N ARG A 292 34.26 -23.71 -30.01
CA ARG A 292 34.53 -22.90 -31.25
C ARG A 292 33.93 -21.49 -31.12
N GLU A 293 34.50 -20.37 -31.58
CA GLU A 293 35.83 -19.93 -32.04
C GLU A 293 35.72 -18.39 -32.20
N LEU A 294 36.79 -17.64 -31.85
CA LEU A 294 37.24 -16.32 -32.39
C LEU A 294 36.29 -15.09 -32.31
N SER A 295 36.70 -13.86 -32.00
CA SER A 295 37.97 -13.17 -32.25
C SER A 295 38.21 -11.98 -31.28
N THR A 296 39.49 -11.77 -31.01
CA THR A 296 40.19 -10.66 -30.36
C THR A 296 39.98 -9.27 -30.99
N THR A 297 40.04 -8.18 -30.21
CA THR A 297 41.21 -7.26 -30.20
C THR A 297 41.10 -6.18 -29.11
N SER A 298 42.19 -6.06 -28.34
CA SER A 298 42.54 -4.90 -27.52
C SER A 298 43.48 -3.98 -28.31
N THR A 299 43.45 -2.69 -28.02
CA THR A 299 44.56 -1.77 -28.31
C THR A 299 44.77 -0.83 -27.14
N THR A 300 45.86 -1.06 -26.42
CA THR A 300 46.55 -0.13 -25.53
C THR A 300 47.38 0.86 -26.34
N ARG A 301 47.48 2.11 -25.89
CA ARG A 301 48.61 2.99 -26.22
C ARG A 301 49.06 3.73 -24.96
N ALA A 302 50.33 3.53 -24.62
CA ALA A 302 51.06 4.17 -23.54
C ALA A 302 51.69 5.49 -23.98
N ALA A 303 51.94 6.39 -23.03
CA ALA A 303 53.04 7.34 -23.08
C ALA A 303 53.54 7.61 -21.64
N GLN A 304 54.83 7.33 -21.42
CA GLN A 304 55.58 7.53 -20.18
C GLN A 304 56.11 8.97 -20.07
N ASN A 305 56.18 9.52 -18.86
CA ASN A 305 57.42 9.95 -18.16
C ASN A 305 57.15 10.99 -17.08
N GLY A 306 57.75 10.81 -15.89
CA GLY A 306 57.89 11.84 -14.87
C GLY A 306 57.93 11.28 -13.45
N VAL A 307 59.13 11.00 -12.94
CA VAL A 307 59.41 10.58 -11.57
C VAL A 307 59.45 11.80 -10.64
N THR A 308 58.73 11.76 -9.52
CA THR A 308 59.18 12.26 -8.21
C THR A 308 58.44 11.49 -7.11
N ASN A 309 59.19 10.97 -6.14
CA ASN A 309 58.70 10.32 -4.93
C ASN A 309 57.92 11.31 -4.06
N ASP A 310 56.80 10.85 -3.49
CA ASP A 310 56.44 11.20 -2.13
C ASP A 310 55.57 10.11 -1.51
N ASP A 311 55.88 9.81 -0.25
CA ASP A 311 55.27 8.79 0.60
C ASP A 311 53.78 9.07 0.87
N SER A 312 52.93 8.05 0.73
CA SER A 312 51.88 7.70 1.71
C SER A 312 50.92 6.63 1.19
N GLY A 313 50.78 5.55 1.98
CA GLY A 313 49.53 4.80 2.22
C GLY A 313 48.88 4.09 1.04
N GLY A 314 49.06 2.77 0.93
CA GLY A 314 48.26 1.95 0.02
C GLY A 314 48.22 0.49 0.44
N LEU A 315 47.21 0.11 1.23
CA LEU A 315 46.76 -1.27 1.32
C LEU A 315 45.27 -1.28 1.70
N GLU A 316 44.40 -1.30 0.69
CA GLU A 316 43.03 -1.78 0.83
C GLU A 316 42.76 -2.82 -0.25
N LEU A 317 42.82 -4.09 0.17
CA LEU A 317 41.99 -5.14 -0.40
C LEU A 317 40.64 -5.04 0.32
N SER A 318 39.56 -4.77 -0.41
CA SER A 318 38.22 -5.10 0.08
C SER A 318 37.42 -5.70 -1.06
N THR A 319 37.18 -7.00 -0.92
CA THR A 319 36.24 -7.80 -1.69
C THR A 319 34.84 -7.54 -1.15
N THR A 320 33.88 -7.16 -1.99
CA THR A 320 32.46 -7.25 -1.66
C THR A 320 31.68 -7.88 -2.81
N SER A 321 31.12 -9.07 -2.51
CA SER A 321 30.16 -9.80 -3.32
C SER A 321 28.80 -9.11 -3.27
N THR A 322 28.20 -8.81 -4.41
CA THR A 322 26.81 -8.35 -4.54
C THR A 322 26.00 -9.46 -5.22
N THR A 323 24.98 -9.97 -4.54
CA THR A 323 24.06 -10.98 -5.10
C THR A 323 22.89 -10.25 -5.77
N HIS A 324 22.75 -10.41 -7.09
CA HIS A 324 21.64 -9.86 -7.88
C HIS A 324 20.37 -10.70 -7.71
N VAL A 325 19.21 -10.04 -7.72
CA VAL A 325 17.92 -10.65 -8.13
C VAL A 325 17.38 -9.80 -9.27
N ALA A 326 17.70 -10.20 -10.51
CA ALA A 326 17.07 -9.66 -11.70
C ALA A 326 15.76 -10.41 -11.96
N GLN A 327 14.64 -9.71 -12.08
CA GLN A 327 13.44 -10.24 -12.72
C GLN A 327 13.27 -9.61 -14.10
N ASN A 328 13.13 -10.49 -15.09
CA ASN A 328 13.06 -10.20 -16.51
C ASN A 328 11.91 -9.25 -16.87
N GLY A 329 12.25 -8.09 -17.43
CA GLY A 329 11.36 -7.24 -18.20
C GLY A 329 12.02 -6.89 -19.52
N VAL A 330 11.49 -7.39 -20.64
CA VAL A 330 11.94 -7.08 -21.99
C VAL A 330 11.51 -5.64 -22.31
N ALA A 331 12.45 -4.70 -22.28
CA ALA A 331 12.24 -3.36 -22.83
C ALA A 331 12.49 -3.40 -24.34
N ASN A 332 11.44 -3.18 -25.12
CA ASN A 332 11.51 -2.95 -26.55
C ASN A 332 11.57 -1.43 -26.75
N ASP A 333 12.76 -0.85 -26.87
CA ASP A 333 12.93 0.50 -27.37
C ASP A 333 13.71 0.46 -28.69
N ASN A 334 13.16 1.16 -29.66
CA ASN A 334 13.77 1.44 -30.94
C ASN A 334 13.50 2.93 -31.16
N SER A 335 14.42 3.79 -30.74
CA SER A 335 14.80 5.04 -31.42
C SER A 335 15.34 6.10 -30.45
N GLY A 336 16.45 6.74 -30.84
CA GLY A 336 16.78 8.09 -30.39
C GLY A 336 17.85 8.16 -29.31
N ARG A 337 19.10 8.33 -29.76
CA ARG A 337 20.29 8.53 -28.94
C ARG A 337 20.18 9.85 -28.14
N HIS A 338 19.91 9.77 -26.84
CA HIS A 338 20.10 10.85 -25.88
C HIS A 338 21.00 10.37 -24.73
N GLU A 339 22.18 10.97 -24.58
CA GLU A 339 23.09 10.74 -23.45
C GLU A 339 22.44 11.27 -22.15
N LEU A 340 21.93 10.36 -21.32
CA LEU A 340 21.47 10.65 -19.96
C LEU A 340 22.56 10.23 -18.97
N SER A 341 23.21 11.22 -18.36
CA SER A 341 23.99 11.04 -17.14
C SER A 341 23.02 10.79 -15.97
N THR A 342 22.65 9.53 -15.73
CA THR A 342 21.86 9.12 -14.55
C THR A 342 22.83 8.67 -13.46
N THR A 343 22.90 9.43 -12.36
CA THR A 343 23.47 8.91 -11.12
C THR A 343 22.44 7.95 -10.52
N SER A 344 22.76 6.65 -10.48
CA SER A 344 21.83 5.61 -10.01
C SER A 344 21.56 5.70 -8.51
N THR A 345 20.34 5.31 -8.10
CA THR A 345 19.87 5.25 -6.69
C THR A 345 20.85 4.52 -5.77
N THR A 346 21.46 3.44 -6.27
CA THR A 346 22.44 2.62 -5.54
C THR A 346 23.67 3.43 -5.10
N ARG A 347 24.20 4.30 -5.98
CA ARG A 347 25.41 5.09 -5.69
C ARG A 347 25.13 6.20 -4.67
N VAL A 348 23.92 6.77 -4.68
CA VAL A 348 23.53 7.82 -3.73
C VAL A 348 23.22 7.23 -2.35
N ALA A 349 22.53 6.11 -2.29
CA ALA A 349 22.26 5.40 -1.03
C ALA A 349 23.56 5.01 -0.31
N GLN A 350 24.55 4.48 -1.04
CA GLN A 350 25.88 4.16 -0.50
C GLN A 350 26.66 5.40 -0.03
N ASN A 351 26.57 6.51 -0.75
CA ASN A 351 27.24 7.76 -0.37
C ASN A 351 26.60 8.45 0.86
N LEU A 352 25.31 8.26 1.09
CA LEU A 352 24.64 8.71 2.32
C LEU A 352 25.10 7.89 3.54
N GLU A 353 25.44 6.62 3.37
CA GLU A 353 26.02 5.78 4.43
C GLU A 353 27.46 6.22 4.77
N THR A 354 28.29 6.57 3.78
CA THR A 354 29.69 6.96 4.00
C THR A 354 29.89 8.38 4.51
N ARG A 355 28.95 9.31 4.24
CA ARG A 355 28.96 10.67 4.83
C ARG A 355 28.64 10.72 6.32
N GLY A 356 28.19 9.61 6.91
CA GLY A 356 27.79 9.48 8.32
C GLY A 356 28.92 9.20 9.32
N ALA A 357 30.18 9.47 9.00
CA ALA A 357 31.32 9.23 9.90
C ALA A 357 31.46 10.25 11.06
N GLY A 358 30.36 10.90 11.46
CA GLY A 358 30.27 11.80 12.62
C GLY A 358 29.06 11.45 13.50
N GLU A 359 29.32 10.74 14.61
CA GLU A 359 28.56 10.43 15.84
C GLU A 359 27.03 10.65 16.06
N GLU A 360 26.17 10.86 15.06
CA GLU A 360 24.72 10.59 15.20
C GLU A 360 24.21 9.72 14.05
N SER A 361 24.10 8.41 14.29
CA SER A 361 23.82 7.44 13.23
C SER A 361 22.45 7.66 12.58
N TYR A 362 22.43 7.77 11.24
CA TYR A 362 21.23 7.64 10.39
C TYR A 362 20.52 6.27 10.51
N ALA A 363 21.03 5.34 11.33
CA ALA A 363 20.54 3.98 11.50
C ALA A 363 19.10 3.88 12.04
N ALA A 364 18.60 4.92 12.72
CA ALA A 364 17.22 4.97 13.22
C ALA A 364 16.22 5.65 12.25
N ARG A 365 16.66 6.07 11.06
CA ARG A 365 15.85 6.83 10.09
C ARG A 365 15.36 5.93 8.95
N ILE A 366 14.14 6.20 8.47
CA ILE A 366 13.52 5.48 7.36
C ILE A 366 13.96 6.16 6.05
N ARG A 367 14.20 5.37 5.00
CA ARG A 367 14.64 5.86 3.69
C ARG A 367 13.61 5.56 2.58
N PRO A 368 12.42 6.17 2.62
CA PRO A 368 11.43 5.97 1.56
C PRO A 368 11.83 6.69 0.25
N ASP A 369 11.15 6.33 -0.84
CA ASP A 369 11.11 7.14 -2.06
C ASP A 369 10.56 8.54 -1.73
N GLY A 370 10.97 9.54 -2.51
CA GLY A 370 10.40 10.87 -2.37
C GLY A 370 8.90 10.89 -2.69
N GLY A 371 8.14 11.65 -1.92
CA GLY A 371 6.70 11.74 -2.11
C GLY A 371 6.35 12.26 -3.52
N ILE A 372 5.25 11.75 -4.08
CA ILE A 372 4.63 12.24 -5.30
C ILE A 372 3.27 12.83 -4.93
N ASP A 373 3.05 14.11 -5.24
CA ASP A 373 1.77 14.77 -5.04
C ASP A 373 1.06 15.00 -6.39
N PRO A 374 0.04 14.21 -6.75
CA PRO A 374 -0.61 14.33 -8.04
C PRO A 374 -1.67 15.45 -8.09
N HIS A 375 -1.77 16.31 -7.06
CA HIS A 375 -2.81 17.33 -7.03
C HIS A 375 -2.33 18.68 -6.51
N THR A 376 -1.81 19.50 -7.42
CA THR A 376 -1.40 20.89 -7.12
C THR A 376 -1.91 21.89 -8.15
N HIS A 377 -1.95 23.16 -7.75
CA HIS A 377 -2.29 24.29 -8.62
C HIS A 377 -1.34 25.47 -8.37
N LEU A 378 -0.13 25.38 -8.91
CA LEU A 378 0.92 26.39 -8.74
C LEU A 378 0.80 27.49 -9.80
N ASP A 379 0.93 28.76 -9.38
CA ASP A 379 0.80 29.94 -10.24
C ASP A 379 -0.53 29.97 -11.03
N MET A 380 -1.58 29.32 -10.50
CA MET A 380 -2.87 29.16 -11.18
C MET A 380 -3.70 30.45 -11.09
N PRO A 381 -4.15 31.03 -12.22
CA PRO A 381 -5.16 32.07 -12.22
C PRO A 381 -6.55 31.47 -11.93
N PHE A 382 -7.17 31.86 -10.83
CA PHE A 382 -8.45 31.30 -10.38
C PHE A 382 -9.25 32.28 -9.54
N MET A 383 -10.56 32.36 -9.81
CA MET A 383 -11.51 33.24 -9.11
C MET A 383 -11.04 34.71 -8.99
N GLY A 384 -10.45 35.24 -10.07
CA GLY A 384 -9.96 36.63 -10.13
C GLY A 384 -8.66 36.88 -9.37
N GLN A 385 -8.01 35.84 -8.85
CA GLN A 385 -6.73 35.87 -8.16
C GLN A 385 -5.71 34.95 -8.86
N VAL A 386 -4.46 34.97 -8.42
CA VAL A 386 -3.42 34.01 -8.81
C VAL A 386 -2.90 33.34 -7.54
N ALA A 387 -2.73 32.02 -7.56
CA ALA A 387 -2.17 31.28 -6.44
C ALA A 387 -0.83 31.87 -6.00
N ALA A 388 -0.61 31.99 -4.69
CA ALA A 388 0.54 32.67 -4.12
C ALA A 388 1.85 31.90 -4.37
N ASP A 389 1.79 30.56 -4.35
CA ASP A 389 2.93 29.74 -4.72
C ASP A 389 3.02 29.58 -6.23
N ASN A 390 4.20 29.90 -6.77
CA ASN A 390 4.57 29.51 -8.12
C ASN A 390 5.36 28.18 -8.10
N PHE A 391 5.77 27.69 -9.26
CA PHE A 391 6.57 26.46 -9.35
C PHE A 391 7.82 26.50 -8.48
N PHE A 392 8.55 27.62 -8.39
CA PHE A 392 9.74 27.65 -7.54
C PHE A 392 9.38 27.60 -6.05
N THR A 393 8.47 28.45 -5.57
CA THR A 393 8.13 28.52 -4.14
C THR A 393 7.36 27.30 -3.66
N GLY A 394 6.44 26.77 -4.46
CA GLY A 394 5.77 25.49 -4.21
C GLY A 394 6.76 24.31 -4.17
N HIS A 395 7.76 24.28 -5.06
CA HIS A 395 8.77 23.20 -5.04
C HIS A 395 9.69 23.31 -3.83
N LYS A 396 10.03 24.51 -3.36
CA LYS A 396 10.73 24.69 -2.08
C LYS A 396 9.94 24.07 -0.93
N ALA A 397 8.62 24.33 -0.89
CA ALA A 397 7.71 23.77 0.10
C ALA A 397 7.66 22.22 0.00
N ALA A 398 7.48 21.67 -1.20
CA ALA A 398 7.48 20.23 -1.46
C ALA A 398 8.78 19.55 -0.98
N LEU A 399 9.93 20.07 -1.41
CA LEU A 399 11.24 19.49 -1.10
C LEU A 399 11.54 19.53 0.41
N ALA A 400 11.19 20.63 1.09
CA ALA A 400 11.28 20.72 2.54
C ALA A 400 10.33 19.72 3.26
N GLY A 401 9.22 19.37 2.62
CA GLY A 401 8.25 18.37 3.07
C GLY A 401 8.51 16.93 2.63
N GLY A 402 9.60 16.66 1.90
CA GLY A 402 9.94 15.32 1.40
C GLY A 402 9.13 14.86 0.17
N THR A 403 8.42 15.76 -0.51
CA THR A 403 7.82 15.51 -1.83
C THR A 403 8.82 15.93 -2.91
N THR A 404 9.12 15.05 -3.87
CA THR A 404 10.16 15.23 -4.91
C THR A 404 9.60 15.30 -6.32
N MET A 405 8.32 15.00 -6.48
CA MET A 405 7.56 15.19 -7.71
C MET A 405 6.14 15.66 -7.42
N HIS A 406 5.60 16.48 -8.30
CA HIS A 406 4.18 16.80 -8.29
C HIS A 406 3.60 16.74 -9.71
N ILE A 407 2.27 16.68 -9.83
CA ILE A 407 1.56 16.80 -11.11
C ILE A 407 0.55 17.94 -10.97
N ASP A 408 0.68 18.96 -11.83
CA ASP A 408 -0.11 20.20 -11.76
C ASP A 408 -1.22 20.22 -12.82
N PHE A 409 -2.31 20.96 -12.58
CA PHE A 409 -3.40 21.06 -13.55
C PHE A 409 -3.23 22.25 -14.51
N ALA A 410 -2.90 21.96 -15.76
CA ALA A 410 -2.91 22.96 -16.82
C ALA A 410 -4.33 23.36 -17.21
N LEU A 411 -4.64 24.66 -17.20
CA LEU A 411 -5.94 25.17 -17.66
C LEU A 411 -5.89 25.54 -19.15
N PRO A 412 -6.93 25.23 -19.94
CA PRO A 412 -6.96 25.45 -21.39
C PRO A 412 -7.27 26.92 -21.77
N ILE A 413 -6.61 27.88 -21.11
CA ILE A 413 -6.79 29.31 -21.39
C ILE A 413 -6.26 29.61 -22.80
N GLY A 414 -7.15 30.02 -23.72
CA GLY A 414 -6.82 30.18 -25.13
C GLY A 414 -6.74 28.86 -25.91
N GLY A 415 -7.28 27.77 -25.36
CA GLY A 415 -7.24 26.41 -25.92
C GLY A 415 -6.16 25.53 -25.26
N MET A 416 -6.26 24.21 -25.42
CA MET A 416 -5.39 23.24 -24.73
C MET A 416 -3.90 23.45 -25.02
N LYS A 417 -3.52 23.67 -26.29
CA LYS A 417 -2.11 23.88 -26.67
C LYS A 417 -1.52 25.17 -26.08
N ALA A 418 -2.29 26.26 -26.12
CA ALA A 418 -1.87 27.53 -25.56
C ALA A 418 -1.78 27.46 -24.02
N GLY A 419 -2.77 26.83 -23.39
CA GLY A 419 -2.77 26.54 -21.96
C GLY A 419 -1.55 25.71 -21.53
N LEU A 420 -1.28 24.60 -22.21
CA LEU A 420 -0.10 23.77 -21.93
C LEU A 420 1.19 24.57 -22.10
N LYS A 421 1.32 25.35 -23.18
CA LYS A 421 2.50 26.21 -23.39
C LYS A 421 2.70 27.21 -22.25
N GLU A 422 1.64 27.81 -21.73
CA GLU A 422 1.72 28.73 -20.59
C GLU A 422 2.15 27.99 -19.31
N TRP A 423 1.62 26.78 -19.05
CA TRP A 423 2.05 25.97 -17.91
C TRP A 423 3.51 25.50 -18.03
N ARG A 424 3.96 25.15 -19.24
CA ARG A 424 5.38 24.86 -19.52
C ARG A 424 6.27 26.03 -19.17
N LYS A 425 5.88 27.24 -19.57
CA LYS A 425 6.59 28.48 -19.27
C LYS A 425 6.64 28.74 -17.76
N LYS A 426 5.55 28.51 -17.02
CA LYS A 426 5.55 28.58 -15.56
C LYS A 426 6.48 27.53 -14.93
N GLY A 427 6.48 26.33 -15.49
CA GLY A 427 7.36 25.21 -15.12
C GLY A 427 8.85 25.45 -15.38
N GLU A 428 9.25 26.45 -16.17
CA GLU A 428 10.66 26.87 -16.32
C GLU A 428 11.28 27.31 -14.98
N LYS A 429 10.45 27.67 -13.98
CA LYS A 429 10.90 28.02 -12.62
C LYS A 429 11.03 26.82 -11.68
N ALA A 430 10.66 25.62 -12.11
CA ALA A 430 10.65 24.42 -11.27
C ALA A 430 12.03 24.11 -10.67
N ALA A 431 12.06 23.55 -9.46
CA ALA A 431 13.29 23.10 -8.78
C ALA A 431 13.37 21.57 -8.53
N MET A 432 12.30 20.84 -8.86
CA MET A 432 12.17 19.38 -8.71
C MET A 432 11.39 18.81 -9.90
N SER A 433 11.26 17.49 -9.98
CA SER A 433 10.53 16.84 -11.06
C SER A 433 9.05 17.24 -11.06
N TYR A 434 8.42 17.38 -12.23
CA TYR A 434 6.99 17.71 -12.31
C TYR A 434 6.32 17.14 -13.55
N GLY A 435 5.01 16.95 -13.51
CA GLY A 435 4.16 16.58 -14.65
C GLY A 435 2.96 17.52 -14.77
N PHE A 436 2.12 17.29 -15.79
CA PHE A 436 0.87 18.04 -15.96
C PHE A 436 -0.31 17.11 -16.25
N HIS A 437 -1.45 17.45 -15.64
CA HIS A 437 -2.79 17.09 -16.12
C HIS A 437 -3.30 18.19 -17.05
N MET A 438 -4.21 17.87 -17.97
CA MET A 438 -4.89 18.89 -18.79
C MET A 438 -6.37 18.99 -18.43
N ALA A 439 -6.85 20.18 -18.06
CA ALA A 439 -8.27 20.39 -17.84
C ALA A 439 -9.07 20.41 -19.16
N VAL A 440 -10.27 19.85 -19.12
CA VAL A 440 -11.25 19.82 -20.20
C VAL A 440 -12.50 20.54 -19.71
N THR A 441 -12.68 21.78 -20.18
CA THR A 441 -13.72 22.71 -19.70
C THR A 441 -14.85 22.92 -20.71
N SER A 442 -14.77 22.25 -21.86
CA SER A 442 -15.76 22.25 -22.93
C SER A 442 -15.52 21.02 -23.82
N TRP A 443 -16.46 20.73 -24.72
CA TRP A 443 -16.32 19.62 -25.67
C TRP A 443 -16.75 19.99 -27.08
N ASP A 444 -15.89 19.66 -28.05
CA ASP A 444 -16.13 19.66 -29.49
C ASP A 444 -15.08 18.77 -30.20
N GLU A 445 -15.17 18.60 -31.52
CA GLU A 445 -14.18 17.80 -32.27
C GLU A 445 -12.76 18.37 -32.20
N LYS A 446 -12.62 19.69 -32.05
CA LYS A 446 -11.31 20.33 -31.91
C LYS A 446 -10.68 19.96 -30.58
N VAL A 447 -11.43 19.95 -29.49
CA VAL A 447 -10.97 19.48 -28.17
C VAL A 447 -10.55 18.01 -28.27
N ALA A 448 -11.35 17.16 -28.91
CA ALA A 448 -11.00 15.74 -29.11
C ALA A 448 -9.69 15.53 -29.88
N SER A 449 -9.43 16.36 -30.90
CA SER A 449 -8.16 16.39 -31.64
C SER A 449 -7.00 16.94 -30.80
N ASP A 450 -7.21 18.06 -30.10
CA ASP A 450 -6.20 18.68 -29.24
C ASP A 450 -5.76 17.71 -28.13
N MET A 451 -6.67 16.90 -27.56
CA MET A 451 -6.33 15.88 -26.56
C MET A 451 -5.26 14.91 -27.07
N GLU A 452 -5.35 14.45 -28.32
CA GLU A 452 -4.34 13.55 -28.90
C GLU A 452 -2.96 14.22 -28.98
N GLU A 453 -2.93 15.51 -29.29
CA GLU A 453 -1.69 16.27 -29.27
C GLU A 453 -1.13 16.44 -27.85
N MET A 454 -1.99 16.65 -26.84
CA MET A 454 -1.55 16.68 -25.45
C MET A 454 -0.92 15.34 -25.03
N VAL A 455 -1.46 14.21 -25.51
CA VAL A 455 -0.83 12.88 -25.28
C VAL A 455 0.58 12.81 -25.86
N LYS A 456 0.80 13.33 -27.08
CA LYS A 456 2.13 13.39 -27.70
C LYS A 456 3.10 14.25 -26.89
N GLU A 457 2.60 15.31 -26.26
CA GLU A 457 3.34 16.18 -25.34
C GLU A 457 3.59 15.58 -23.94
N GLY A 458 3.15 14.35 -23.69
CA GLY A 458 3.39 13.62 -22.43
C GLY A 458 2.35 13.86 -21.35
N ILE A 459 1.10 14.13 -21.76
CA ILE A 459 -0.05 14.25 -20.87
C ILE A 459 -0.91 13.00 -20.99
N ASN A 460 -1.03 12.22 -19.93
CA ASN A 460 -1.83 11.00 -19.92
C ASN A 460 -3.09 11.08 -19.05
N SER A 461 -3.49 12.27 -18.63
CA SER A 461 -4.60 12.47 -17.69
C SER A 461 -5.32 13.79 -17.91
N PHE A 462 -6.66 13.73 -17.93
CA PHE A 462 -7.54 14.82 -18.35
C PHE A 462 -8.62 15.10 -17.31
N LYS A 463 -8.71 16.36 -16.85
CA LYS A 463 -9.57 16.76 -15.71
C LYS A 463 -10.85 17.44 -16.17
N PHE A 464 -11.98 16.82 -15.85
CA PHE A 464 -13.33 17.35 -16.07
C PHE A 464 -13.91 17.93 -14.77
N PHE A 465 -14.82 18.88 -14.89
CA PHE A 465 -15.50 19.50 -13.76
C PHE A 465 -17.01 19.34 -13.93
N LEU A 466 -17.66 18.74 -12.93
CA LEU A 466 -19.14 18.68 -12.86
C LEU A 466 -19.73 19.86 -12.05
N ALA A 467 -18.84 20.73 -11.55
CA ALA A 467 -19.15 21.94 -10.80
C ALA A 467 -18.62 23.19 -11.51
N TYR A 468 -18.69 24.35 -10.84
CA TYR A 468 -18.31 25.65 -11.41
C TYR A 468 -19.15 26.03 -12.63
N LYS A 469 -20.48 26.01 -12.46
CA LYS A 469 -21.45 26.37 -13.50
C LYS A 469 -21.13 27.72 -14.13
N GLY A 470 -21.07 27.74 -15.46
CA GLY A 470 -20.75 28.95 -16.23
C GLY A 470 -19.26 29.30 -16.34
N ALA A 471 -18.37 28.48 -15.76
CA ALA A 471 -16.92 28.66 -15.85
C ALA A 471 -16.19 27.41 -16.37
N LEU A 472 -16.23 26.30 -15.63
CA LEU A 472 -15.49 25.07 -15.96
C LEU A 472 -16.41 23.85 -16.19
N MET A 473 -17.67 23.95 -15.78
CA MET A 473 -18.63 22.84 -15.79
C MET A 473 -18.86 22.29 -17.19
N VAL A 474 -18.70 20.97 -17.35
CA VAL A 474 -19.18 20.23 -18.52
C VAL A 474 -20.53 19.58 -18.23
N THR A 475 -21.34 19.40 -19.27
CA THR A 475 -22.59 18.61 -19.18
C THR A 475 -22.30 17.11 -19.22
N ASP A 476 -23.29 16.29 -18.89
CA ASP A 476 -23.16 14.82 -18.97
C ASP A 476 -22.83 14.32 -20.38
N ASP A 477 -23.37 14.97 -21.43
CA ASP A 477 -23.06 14.60 -22.82
C ASP A 477 -21.58 14.89 -23.14
N GLN A 478 -21.10 16.07 -22.79
CA GLN A 478 -19.71 16.49 -23.01
C GLN A 478 -18.75 15.62 -22.21
N PHE A 479 -19.10 15.32 -20.96
CA PHE A 479 -18.32 14.46 -20.10
C PHE A 479 -18.26 13.03 -20.66
N LEU A 480 -19.38 12.46 -21.10
CA LEU A 480 -19.42 11.12 -21.69
C LEU A 480 -18.57 11.03 -22.96
N GLN A 481 -18.62 12.03 -23.83
CA GLN A 481 -17.75 12.09 -25.01
C GLN A 481 -16.27 12.18 -24.63
N GLY A 482 -15.95 12.98 -23.61
CA GLY A 482 -14.61 13.05 -23.02
C GLY A 482 -14.11 11.72 -22.46
N LEU A 483 -14.96 10.98 -21.76
CA LEU A 483 -14.66 9.65 -21.23
C LEU A 483 -14.35 8.66 -22.35
N ILE A 484 -15.16 8.65 -23.43
CA ILE A 484 -14.94 7.79 -24.60
C ILE A 484 -13.60 8.14 -25.26
N ARG A 485 -13.31 9.43 -25.45
CA ARG A 485 -12.04 9.86 -26.04
C ARG A 485 -10.83 9.50 -25.17
N CYS A 486 -10.96 9.60 -23.85
CA CYS A 486 -9.90 9.18 -22.92
C CYS A 486 -9.60 7.68 -23.08
N LYS A 487 -10.63 6.85 -23.24
CA LYS A 487 -10.46 5.42 -23.51
C LYS A 487 -9.75 5.16 -24.83
N GLU A 488 -10.15 5.81 -25.91
CA GLU A 488 -9.51 5.66 -27.23
C GLU A 488 -8.02 5.99 -27.21
N LEU A 489 -7.65 7.01 -26.44
CA LEU A 489 -6.27 7.47 -26.30
C LEU A 489 -5.47 6.70 -25.22
N GLY A 490 -6.12 5.83 -24.44
CA GLY A 490 -5.49 5.13 -23.31
C GLY A 490 -5.03 6.06 -22.19
N VAL A 491 -5.78 7.14 -21.92
CA VAL A 491 -5.45 8.20 -20.94
C VAL A 491 -6.50 8.31 -19.85
N LEU A 492 -6.15 8.78 -18.65
CA LEU A 492 -6.99 8.67 -17.47
C LEU A 492 -7.93 9.89 -17.33
N PRO A 493 -9.26 9.72 -17.41
CA PRO A 493 -10.17 10.80 -17.08
C PRO A 493 -10.23 11.00 -15.56
N MET A 494 -10.09 12.25 -15.15
CA MET A 494 -10.19 12.71 -13.76
C MET A 494 -11.41 13.60 -13.62
N VAL A 495 -12.09 13.58 -12.47
CA VAL A 495 -13.33 14.35 -12.28
C VAL A 495 -13.35 15.09 -10.94
N HIS A 496 -13.62 16.39 -10.98
CA HIS A 496 -14.10 17.14 -9.82
C HIS A 496 -15.61 16.92 -9.73
N ALA A 497 -16.03 16.16 -8.71
CA ALA A 497 -17.38 15.63 -8.60
C ALA A 497 -18.19 16.36 -7.52
N GLU A 498 -18.68 17.56 -7.83
CA GLU A 498 -19.81 18.20 -7.13
C GLU A 498 -20.90 18.51 -8.16
N ASN A 499 -22.18 18.42 -7.81
CA ASN A 499 -23.27 18.81 -8.71
C ASN A 499 -23.34 20.34 -8.85
N GLY A 500 -22.84 20.88 -9.97
CA GLY A 500 -22.72 22.32 -10.18
C GLY A 500 -24.03 23.10 -10.15
N ASP A 501 -25.14 22.50 -10.58
CA ASP A 501 -26.46 23.13 -10.52
C ASP A 501 -26.95 23.23 -9.07
N ALA A 502 -26.79 22.16 -8.29
CA ALA A 502 -27.15 22.14 -6.88
C ALA A 502 -26.27 23.09 -6.05
N VAL A 503 -24.97 23.18 -6.35
CA VAL A 503 -24.06 24.16 -5.73
C VAL A 503 -24.50 25.58 -6.05
N ALA A 504 -24.80 25.90 -7.32
CA ALA A 504 -25.25 27.24 -7.70
C ALA A 504 -26.57 27.62 -7.01
N TYR A 505 -27.51 26.69 -6.91
CA TYR A 505 -28.75 26.86 -6.14
C TYR A 505 -28.45 27.11 -4.65
N GLY A 506 -27.60 26.28 -4.04
CA GLY A 506 -27.23 26.41 -2.64
C GLY A 506 -26.52 27.74 -2.34
N GLN A 507 -25.63 28.19 -3.22
CA GLN A 507 -24.95 29.48 -3.10
C GLN A 507 -25.94 30.64 -3.13
N LYS A 508 -26.90 30.61 -4.08
CA LYS A 508 -27.97 31.60 -4.17
C LYS A 508 -28.82 31.63 -2.90
N ARG A 509 -29.32 30.47 -2.47
CA ARG A 509 -30.17 30.34 -1.28
C ARG A 509 -29.47 30.84 -0.02
N VAL A 510 -28.24 30.37 0.22
CA VAL A 510 -27.48 30.72 1.44
C VAL A 510 -27.14 32.21 1.48
N PHE A 511 -26.71 32.78 0.36
CA PHE A 511 -26.34 34.19 0.29
C PHE A 511 -27.55 35.14 0.27
N GLU A 512 -28.51 34.91 -0.65
CA GLU A 512 -29.60 35.85 -0.92
C GLU A 512 -30.79 35.66 0.01
N GLU A 513 -31.18 34.42 0.31
CA GLU A 513 -32.39 34.13 1.09
C GLU A 513 -32.11 34.08 2.59
N LEU A 514 -30.96 33.52 2.99
CA LEU A 514 -30.57 33.39 4.41
C LEU A 514 -29.65 34.51 4.91
N GLY A 515 -29.11 35.34 4.00
CA GLY A 515 -28.21 36.45 4.35
C GLY A 515 -26.86 36.00 4.93
N ILE A 516 -26.46 34.74 4.72
CA ILE A 516 -25.20 34.19 5.22
C ILE A 516 -24.10 34.52 4.21
N THR A 517 -23.17 35.39 4.61
CA THR A 517 -22.14 35.94 3.72
C THR A 517 -20.72 35.51 4.08
N GLY A 518 -20.51 34.95 5.28
CA GLY A 518 -19.20 34.50 5.76
C GLY A 518 -18.77 33.13 5.23
N PRO A 519 -17.53 32.69 5.51
CA PRO A 519 -16.97 31.43 5.03
C PRO A 519 -17.82 30.19 5.30
N GLU A 520 -18.60 30.18 6.38
CA GLU A 520 -19.57 29.13 6.72
C GLU A 520 -20.62 28.93 5.63
N GLY A 521 -21.00 30.00 4.93
CA GLY A 521 -21.91 29.95 3.79
C GLY A 521 -21.36 29.10 2.64
N HIS A 522 -20.04 29.04 2.49
CA HIS A 522 -19.39 28.17 1.51
C HIS A 522 -19.71 26.71 1.79
N MET A 523 -19.53 26.22 3.01
CA MET A 523 -19.88 24.84 3.39
C MET A 523 -21.38 24.58 3.24
N TYR A 524 -22.24 25.49 3.73
CA TYR A 524 -23.70 25.33 3.67
C TYR A 524 -24.26 25.31 2.25
N SER A 525 -23.61 25.98 1.31
CA SER A 525 -24.03 26.04 -0.09
C SER A 525 -23.85 24.72 -0.86
N ARG A 526 -23.11 23.76 -0.30
CA ARG A 526 -22.67 22.52 -0.94
C ARG A 526 -22.56 21.38 0.08
N PRO A 527 -23.68 20.91 0.64
CA PRO A 527 -23.68 19.75 1.53
C PRO A 527 -23.11 18.50 0.84
N SER A 528 -22.68 17.49 1.60
CA SER A 528 -21.99 16.30 1.05
C SER A 528 -22.78 15.59 -0.06
N ASN A 529 -24.11 15.61 -0.01
CA ASN A 529 -24.96 15.03 -1.04
C ASN A 529 -24.70 15.54 -2.47
N VAL A 530 -24.20 16.77 -2.65
CA VAL A 530 -23.84 17.28 -3.99
C VAL A 530 -22.56 16.63 -4.52
N GLU A 531 -21.65 16.23 -3.63
CA GLU A 531 -20.44 15.46 -3.95
C GLU A 531 -20.79 14.00 -4.23
N VAL A 532 -21.65 13.40 -3.39
CA VAL A 532 -22.12 12.02 -3.51
C VAL A 532 -22.80 11.77 -4.85
N GLU A 533 -23.79 12.61 -5.21
CA GLU A 533 -24.53 12.48 -6.45
C GLU A 533 -23.60 12.54 -7.67
N ALA A 534 -22.72 13.55 -7.72
CA ALA A 534 -21.81 13.74 -8.84
C ALA A 534 -20.77 12.62 -8.92
N THR A 535 -20.30 12.09 -7.78
CA THR A 535 -19.38 10.94 -7.73
C THR A 535 -20.06 9.70 -8.29
N ALA A 536 -21.27 9.38 -7.82
CA ALA A 536 -22.05 8.26 -8.32
C ALA A 536 -22.32 8.40 -9.82
N ARG A 537 -22.79 9.58 -10.27
CA ARG A 537 -23.06 9.86 -11.69
C ARG A 537 -21.81 9.72 -12.55
N ALA A 538 -20.68 10.27 -12.13
CA ALA A 538 -19.44 10.18 -12.89
C ALA A 538 -18.95 8.74 -13.04
N ILE A 539 -19.01 7.98 -11.95
CA ILE A 539 -18.69 6.54 -11.95
C ILE A 539 -19.62 5.78 -12.92
N ARG A 540 -20.93 6.04 -12.90
CA ARG A 540 -21.86 5.36 -13.82
C ARG A 540 -21.59 5.71 -15.28
N LEU A 541 -21.29 6.97 -15.59
CA LEU A 541 -20.96 7.39 -16.96
C LEU A 541 -19.63 6.77 -17.43
N ALA A 542 -18.64 6.63 -16.54
CA ALA A 542 -17.40 5.92 -16.85
C ALA A 542 -17.63 4.43 -17.15
N ASP A 543 -18.57 3.78 -16.44
CA ASP A 543 -18.96 2.40 -16.73
C ASP A 543 -19.69 2.29 -18.09
N VAL A 544 -20.52 3.28 -18.46
CA VAL A 544 -21.12 3.35 -19.81
C VAL A 544 -20.04 3.47 -20.88
N ALA A 545 -19.05 4.34 -20.68
CA ALA A 545 -17.92 4.48 -21.60
C ALA A 545 -16.95 3.28 -21.56
N LYS A 546 -17.05 2.42 -20.54
CA LYS A 546 -16.13 1.31 -20.24
C LYS A 546 -14.68 1.80 -20.16
N THR A 547 -14.45 2.84 -19.36
CA THR A 547 -13.15 3.49 -19.13
C THR A 547 -12.86 3.57 -17.62
N PRO A 548 -11.60 3.56 -17.16
CA PRO A 548 -11.31 3.80 -15.76
C PRO A 548 -11.57 5.27 -15.45
N ILE A 549 -11.78 5.61 -14.18
CA ILE A 549 -12.01 6.99 -13.76
C ILE A 549 -11.28 7.30 -12.45
N TYR A 550 -10.74 8.51 -12.36
CA TYR A 550 -10.11 9.04 -11.16
C TYR A 550 -10.99 10.12 -10.52
N VAL A 551 -11.51 9.84 -9.33
CA VAL A 551 -12.26 10.82 -8.52
C VAL A 551 -11.26 11.56 -7.64
N VAL A 552 -10.97 12.82 -8.00
CA VAL A 552 -10.06 13.67 -7.23
C VAL A 552 -10.70 14.15 -5.93
N HIS A 553 -9.87 14.58 -4.97
CA HIS A 553 -10.24 15.24 -3.71
C HIS A 553 -11.59 14.75 -3.13
N VAL A 554 -11.68 13.46 -2.80
CA VAL A 554 -12.83 12.85 -2.10
C VAL A 554 -12.82 13.38 -0.66
N MET A 555 -13.83 14.16 -0.29
CA MET A 555 -13.90 14.90 0.97
C MET A 555 -14.94 14.35 1.95
N SER A 556 -15.88 13.52 1.50
CA SER A 556 -16.92 12.94 2.36
C SER A 556 -16.91 11.41 2.39
N LYS A 557 -17.36 10.85 3.53
CA LYS A 557 -17.57 9.42 3.73
C LYS A 557 -18.49 8.85 2.66
N ASP A 558 -19.59 9.54 2.36
CA ASP A 558 -20.61 9.02 1.45
C ASP A 558 -20.12 9.00 -0.01
N ALA A 559 -19.32 9.99 -0.44
CA ALA A 559 -18.66 9.93 -1.76
C ALA A 559 -17.63 8.79 -1.82
N MET A 560 -16.90 8.55 -0.72
CA MET A 560 -16.02 7.38 -0.61
C MET A 560 -16.80 6.06 -0.72
N LEU A 561 -18.01 5.96 -0.15
CA LEU A 561 -18.84 4.77 -0.27
C LEU A 561 -19.28 4.49 -1.72
N GLU A 562 -19.47 5.51 -2.54
CA GLU A 562 -19.73 5.33 -3.97
C GLU A 562 -18.51 4.74 -4.71
N VAL A 563 -17.30 5.19 -4.38
CA VAL A 563 -16.05 4.61 -4.88
C VAL A 563 -15.92 3.15 -4.43
N ALA A 564 -16.18 2.86 -3.14
CA ALA A 564 -16.15 1.51 -2.59
C ALA A 564 -17.14 0.57 -3.32
N ALA A 565 -18.37 1.03 -3.53
CA ALA A 565 -19.40 0.27 -4.21
C ALA A 565 -19.04 0.01 -5.69
N ALA A 566 -18.37 0.94 -6.35
CA ALA A 566 -17.88 0.75 -7.72
C ALA A 566 -16.78 -0.31 -7.79
N LYS A 567 -15.77 -0.22 -6.92
CA LYS A 567 -14.69 -1.22 -6.80
C LYS A 567 -15.24 -2.61 -6.48
N ALA A 568 -16.20 -2.72 -5.56
CA ALA A 568 -16.84 -3.99 -5.18
C ALA A 568 -17.58 -4.67 -6.35
N ARG A 569 -18.03 -3.91 -7.36
CA ARG A 569 -18.63 -4.43 -8.60
C ARG A 569 -17.61 -4.68 -9.72
N GLY A 570 -16.32 -4.56 -9.43
CA GLY A 570 -15.23 -4.78 -10.39
C GLY A 570 -14.96 -3.59 -11.33
N GLN A 571 -15.55 -2.42 -11.06
CA GLN A 571 -15.26 -1.23 -11.85
C GLN A 571 -13.89 -0.66 -11.48
N ARG A 572 -13.14 -0.19 -12.49
CA ARG A 572 -11.83 0.44 -12.30
C ARG A 572 -12.00 1.91 -11.93
N VAL A 573 -12.04 2.19 -10.64
CA VAL A 573 -12.14 3.55 -10.08
C VAL A 573 -10.95 3.79 -9.18
N ILE A 574 -10.31 4.96 -9.33
CA ILE A 574 -9.31 5.48 -8.41
C ILE A 574 -9.97 6.57 -7.58
N GLY A 575 -9.79 6.54 -6.27
CA GLY A 575 -10.23 7.59 -5.36
C GLY A 575 -9.06 8.24 -4.64
N GLU A 576 -8.99 9.56 -4.69
CA GLU A 576 -7.96 10.37 -4.03
C GLU A 576 -8.59 11.24 -2.94
N PRO A 577 -8.39 10.95 -1.65
CA PRO A 577 -8.55 11.93 -0.60
C PRO A 577 -7.40 12.94 -0.63
N VAL A 578 -7.64 14.12 -0.05
CA VAL A 578 -6.59 15.08 0.23
C VAL A 578 -6.31 15.17 1.72
N VAL A 579 -5.06 15.45 2.08
CA VAL A 579 -4.61 15.46 3.49
C VAL A 579 -5.44 16.40 4.38
N SER A 580 -5.93 17.53 3.84
CA SER A 580 -6.80 18.46 4.55
C SER A 580 -8.15 17.81 4.90
N GLY A 581 -8.79 17.11 3.95
CA GLY A 581 -10.05 16.38 4.16
C GLY A 581 -9.91 15.21 5.13
N MET A 582 -8.72 14.60 5.20
CA MET A 582 -8.44 13.52 6.14
C MET A 582 -8.22 13.98 7.57
N THR A 583 -7.79 15.23 7.80
CA THR A 583 -7.19 15.61 9.10
C THR A 583 -7.73 16.90 9.71
N MET A 584 -8.31 17.80 8.91
CA MET A 584 -8.90 19.05 9.37
C MET A 584 -10.41 18.89 9.59
N ASP A 585 -11.02 19.85 10.27
CA ASP A 585 -12.44 19.81 10.64
C ASP A 585 -13.17 21.06 10.15
N GLU A 586 -14.41 20.85 9.67
CA GLU A 586 -15.27 21.91 9.16
C GLU A 586 -15.60 23.01 10.18
N SER A 587 -15.48 22.75 11.48
CA SER A 587 -15.69 23.76 12.53
C SER A 587 -14.79 24.99 12.39
N MET A 588 -13.66 24.88 11.69
CA MET A 588 -12.80 26.02 11.40
C MET A 588 -13.46 27.05 10.47
N LEU A 589 -14.41 26.64 9.63
CA LEU A 589 -15.22 27.57 8.82
C LEU A 589 -16.22 28.38 9.66
N LEU A 590 -16.48 27.96 10.91
CA LEU A 590 -17.32 28.67 11.90
C LEU A 590 -16.50 29.57 12.83
N HIS A 591 -15.19 29.67 12.63
CA HIS A 591 -14.33 30.46 13.50
C HIS A 591 -14.73 31.96 13.46
N PRO A 592 -14.84 32.66 14.61
CA PRO A 592 -15.35 34.04 14.65
C PRO A 592 -14.44 35.05 13.93
N ASP A 593 -13.14 34.77 13.83
CA ASP A 593 -12.21 35.53 12.98
C ASP A 593 -12.31 35.08 11.52
N PHE A 594 -12.79 35.97 10.65
CA PHE A 594 -12.86 35.77 9.21
C PHE A 594 -11.53 35.34 8.59
N LYS A 595 -10.40 35.95 9.01
CA LYS A 595 -9.08 35.62 8.46
C LYS A 595 -8.71 34.17 8.74
N ILE A 596 -9.13 33.62 9.86
CA ILE A 596 -8.92 32.21 10.21
C ILE A 596 -9.89 31.33 9.43
N ALA A 597 -11.20 31.63 9.46
CA ALA A 597 -12.21 30.82 8.77
C ALA A 597 -11.98 30.74 7.26
N ALA A 598 -11.64 31.85 6.61
CA ALA A 598 -11.42 31.91 5.15
C ALA A 598 -10.22 31.06 4.68
N GLN A 599 -9.25 30.73 5.55
CA GLN A 599 -8.13 29.84 5.21
C GLN A 599 -8.59 28.43 4.84
N TYR A 600 -9.72 27.97 5.38
CA TYR A 600 -10.24 26.61 5.20
C TYR A 600 -11.21 26.49 4.01
N VAL A 601 -11.47 27.58 3.28
CA VAL A 601 -12.37 27.58 2.12
C VAL A 601 -11.69 26.89 0.93
N MET A 602 -12.18 25.70 0.59
CA MET A 602 -11.84 24.90 -0.61
C MET A 602 -13.06 24.11 -1.13
N SER A 603 -12.93 23.47 -2.29
CA SER A 603 -14.06 22.84 -3.00
C SER A 603 -13.68 21.45 -3.53
N PRO A 604 -14.32 20.36 -3.06
CA PRO A 604 -15.36 20.31 -2.03
C PRO A 604 -14.84 20.80 -0.67
N PRO A 605 -15.72 21.26 0.24
CA PRO A 605 -15.28 21.82 1.52
C PRO A 605 -14.79 20.72 2.47
N ILE A 606 -13.88 21.08 3.36
CA ILE A 606 -13.49 20.25 4.52
C ILE A 606 -14.76 19.92 5.31
N ARG A 607 -14.89 18.64 5.70
CA ARG A 607 -16.05 18.09 6.41
C ARG A 607 -15.71 17.78 7.86
N LYS A 608 -16.68 17.25 8.61
CA LYS A 608 -16.50 16.85 10.00
C LYS A 608 -15.48 15.72 10.12
N TYR A 609 -14.34 16.00 10.76
CA TYR A 609 -13.23 15.06 10.90
C TYR A 609 -13.65 13.74 11.55
N ALA A 610 -14.44 13.83 12.63
CA ALA A 610 -14.86 12.66 13.42
C ALA A 610 -15.75 11.67 12.65
N VAL A 611 -16.24 12.03 11.46
CA VAL A 611 -17.05 11.17 10.60
C VAL A 611 -16.35 10.96 9.27
N ASP A 612 -16.13 12.03 8.53
CA ASP A 612 -15.59 11.99 7.17
C ASP A 612 -14.08 11.75 7.18
N GLY A 613 -13.32 12.55 7.94
CA GLY A 613 -11.86 12.41 8.01
C GLY A 613 -11.39 11.02 8.46
N VAL A 614 -12.03 10.48 9.50
CA VAL A 614 -11.77 9.10 9.98
C VAL A 614 -12.14 8.06 8.92
N ALA A 615 -13.27 8.23 8.22
CA ALA A 615 -13.67 7.31 7.17
C ALA A 615 -12.70 7.33 5.97
N LEU A 616 -12.23 8.52 5.57
CA LEU A 616 -11.25 8.66 4.50
C LEU A 616 -9.90 8.03 4.87
N GLN A 617 -9.44 8.18 6.12
CA GLN A 617 -8.24 7.49 6.61
C GLN A 617 -8.41 5.96 6.57
N GLY A 618 -9.54 5.43 7.04
CA GLY A 618 -9.84 4.00 6.98
C GLY A 618 -9.94 3.47 5.54
N ALA A 619 -10.50 4.26 4.63
CA ALA A 619 -10.60 3.90 3.22
C ALA A 619 -9.22 3.90 2.53
N LEU A 620 -8.33 4.83 2.88
CA LEU A 620 -6.96 4.84 2.38
C LEU A 620 -6.14 3.68 2.96
N ALA A 621 -6.35 3.33 4.23
CA ALA A 621 -5.71 2.18 4.88
C ALA A 621 -6.11 0.86 4.22
N SER A 622 -7.39 0.68 3.90
CA SER A 622 -7.94 -0.54 3.29
C SER A 622 -7.79 -0.66 1.77
N GLY A 623 -7.34 0.40 1.08
CA GLY A 623 -7.21 0.41 -0.39
C GLY A 623 -8.50 0.72 -1.15
N VAL A 624 -9.58 1.10 -0.45
CA VAL A 624 -10.77 1.68 -1.06
C VAL A 624 -10.43 3.01 -1.73
N LEU A 625 -9.61 3.83 -1.07
CA LEU A 625 -8.92 4.98 -1.67
C LEU A 625 -7.45 4.61 -1.91
N ASP A 626 -6.86 5.14 -2.97
CA ASP A 626 -5.65 4.56 -3.56
C ASP A 626 -4.38 5.29 -3.14
N LEU A 627 -4.43 6.62 -3.10
CA LEU A 627 -3.30 7.51 -2.84
C LEU A 627 -3.77 8.81 -2.18
N VAL A 628 -2.85 9.63 -1.66
CA VAL A 628 -3.20 10.92 -1.03
C VAL A 628 -2.51 12.11 -1.72
N GLY A 629 -3.31 13.09 -2.14
CA GLY A 629 -2.87 14.38 -2.69
C GLY A 629 -3.05 15.53 -1.69
N THR A 630 -2.84 16.78 -2.16
CA THR A 630 -3.05 17.98 -1.32
C THR A 630 -4.10 18.94 -1.83
N ASP A 631 -4.34 18.97 -3.15
CA ASP A 631 -5.08 20.06 -3.80
C ASP A 631 -4.45 21.42 -3.42
N HIS A 632 -3.11 21.48 -3.48
CA HIS A 632 -2.36 22.65 -3.03
C HIS A 632 -2.62 23.85 -3.95
N ALA A 633 -3.47 24.76 -3.48
CA ALA A 633 -3.88 25.97 -4.16
C ALA A 633 -3.93 27.11 -3.14
N VAL A 634 -2.78 27.73 -2.89
CA VAL A 634 -2.63 28.68 -1.78
C VAL A 634 -2.95 30.11 -2.19
N PHE A 635 -3.65 30.83 -1.31
CA PHE A 635 -3.94 32.26 -1.47
C PHE A 635 -3.66 32.97 -0.15
N ASN A 636 -2.98 34.12 -0.22
CA ASN A 636 -2.69 34.94 0.95
C ASN A 636 -3.99 35.46 1.60
N SER A 637 -3.90 35.81 2.88
CA SER A 637 -5.05 36.33 3.64
C SER A 637 -5.67 37.58 3.01
N THR A 638 -4.86 38.41 2.34
CA THR A 638 -5.32 39.57 1.56
C THR A 638 -6.11 39.17 0.31
N GLN A 639 -5.75 38.07 -0.36
CA GLN A 639 -6.48 37.54 -1.50
C GLN A 639 -7.80 36.89 -1.06
N LYS A 640 -7.78 36.13 0.05
CA LYS A 640 -8.99 35.57 0.67
C LYS A 640 -9.98 36.65 1.12
N ALA A 641 -9.48 37.80 1.58
CA ALA A 641 -10.29 38.93 2.04
C ALA A 641 -11.15 39.60 0.95
N VAL A 642 -10.94 39.31 -0.33
CA VAL A 642 -11.83 39.78 -1.42
C VAL A 642 -13.27 39.32 -1.19
N GLY A 643 -13.46 38.12 -0.61
CA GLY A 643 -14.78 37.59 -0.26
C GLY A 643 -15.22 37.84 1.19
N LYS A 644 -14.69 38.89 1.85
CA LYS A 644 -15.04 39.21 3.26
C LYS A 644 -16.54 39.31 3.52
N ASN A 645 -17.29 39.82 2.55
CA ASN A 645 -18.74 39.99 2.62
C ASN A 645 -19.48 39.11 1.60
N ASP A 646 -18.79 38.17 0.96
CA ASP A 646 -19.37 37.25 -0.02
C ASP A 646 -18.48 36.02 -0.17
N PHE A 647 -18.86 34.93 0.50
CA PHE A 647 -18.12 33.67 0.45
C PHE A 647 -17.95 33.10 -0.95
N ARG A 648 -18.85 33.45 -1.90
CA ARG A 648 -18.84 32.90 -3.27
C ARG A 648 -17.64 33.38 -4.07
N ILE A 649 -17.00 34.48 -3.66
CA ILE A 649 -15.83 35.06 -4.31
C ILE A 649 -14.55 34.92 -3.46
N ILE A 650 -14.58 34.19 -2.34
CA ILE A 650 -13.36 33.79 -1.65
C ILE A 650 -12.62 32.79 -2.56
N PRO A 651 -11.37 33.07 -2.99
CA PRO A 651 -10.63 32.12 -3.84
C PRO A 651 -10.48 30.79 -3.10
N ASN A 652 -10.93 29.69 -3.73
CA ASN A 652 -10.96 28.37 -3.11
C ASN A 652 -9.59 27.69 -3.18
N GLY A 653 -9.13 27.10 -2.06
CA GLY A 653 -7.88 26.34 -2.01
C GLY A 653 -7.16 26.49 -0.67
N VAL A 654 -6.32 25.49 -0.34
CA VAL A 654 -5.56 25.40 0.92
C VAL A 654 -4.11 24.95 0.69
N ASN A 655 -3.28 24.98 1.74
CA ASN A 655 -1.93 24.39 1.71
C ASN A 655 -1.92 22.91 2.10
N GLY A 656 -0.77 22.25 1.83
CA GLY A 656 -0.57 20.85 2.15
C GLY A 656 0.70 20.24 1.55
N LEU A 657 1.25 20.82 0.49
CA LEU A 657 2.39 20.25 -0.26
C LEU A 657 3.64 20.01 0.60
N GLN A 658 3.91 20.88 1.59
CA GLN A 658 5.00 20.70 2.55
C GLN A 658 4.61 19.77 3.70
N GLU A 659 3.34 19.81 4.13
CA GLU A 659 2.88 19.12 5.33
C GLU A 659 2.52 17.64 5.08
N ARG A 660 2.10 17.30 3.87
CA ARG A 660 1.47 16.01 3.49
C ARG A 660 2.18 14.79 4.09
N MET A 661 3.48 14.66 3.86
CA MET A 661 4.26 13.48 4.28
C MET A 661 4.23 13.31 5.80
N VAL A 662 4.51 14.37 6.55
CA VAL A 662 4.56 14.33 8.03
C VAL A 662 3.16 14.14 8.62
N VAL A 663 2.14 14.81 8.07
CA VAL A 663 0.76 14.70 8.56
C VAL A 663 0.21 13.29 8.32
N VAL A 664 0.44 12.70 7.15
CA VAL A 664 0.03 11.32 6.86
C VAL A 664 0.78 10.33 7.74
N TYR A 665 2.08 10.53 7.96
CA TYR A 665 2.87 9.70 8.87
C TYR A 665 2.31 9.73 10.30
N ASP A 666 2.12 10.93 10.88
CA ASP A 666 1.58 11.07 12.23
C ASP A 666 0.19 10.47 12.37
N THR A 667 -0.71 10.81 11.44
CA THR A 667 -2.12 10.45 11.58
C THR A 667 -2.42 9.01 11.23
N MET A 668 -1.55 8.35 10.46
CA MET A 668 -1.81 6.98 10.00
C MET A 668 -0.75 5.98 10.44
N VAL A 669 0.54 6.28 10.32
CA VAL A 669 1.61 5.35 10.70
C VAL A 669 1.82 5.34 12.21
N ALA A 670 2.05 6.52 12.80
CA ALA A 670 2.32 6.64 14.23
C ALA A 670 1.11 6.17 15.08
N LYS A 671 -0.10 6.31 14.55
CA LYS A 671 -1.35 5.81 15.16
C LYS A 671 -1.67 4.35 14.85
N GLY A 672 -0.84 3.66 14.06
CA GLY A 672 -0.99 2.23 13.76
C GLY A 672 -2.12 1.88 12.79
N LEU A 673 -2.65 2.85 12.03
CA LEU A 673 -3.66 2.59 11.00
C LEU A 673 -3.06 1.96 9.74
N ILE A 674 -1.82 2.31 9.39
CA ILE A 674 -1.08 1.74 8.26
C ILE A 674 0.38 1.50 8.65
N ASP A 675 1.03 0.55 7.98
CA ASP A 675 2.47 0.35 8.11
C ASP A 675 3.27 1.30 7.18
N LEU A 676 4.60 1.22 7.28
CA LEU A 676 5.51 2.02 6.44
C LEU A 676 5.41 1.68 4.96
N THR A 677 5.11 0.43 4.61
CA THR A 677 4.99 -0.01 3.22
C THR A 677 3.79 0.66 2.57
N ARG A 678 2.65 0.66 3.25
CA ARG A 678 1.44 1.34 2.81
C ARG A 678 1.62 2.85 2.81
N TYR A 679 2.34 3.42 3.78
CA TYR A 679 2.70 4.84 3.77
C TYR A 679 3.47 5.24 2.50
N VAL A 680 4.51 4.48 2.13
CA VAL A 680 5.25 4.69 0.87
C VAL A 680 4.31 4.52 -0.33
N ALA A 681 3.48 3.48 -0.32
CA ALA A 681 2.54 3.21 -1.40
C ALA A 681 1.61 4.40 -1.68
N VAL A 682 0.89 4.87 -0.67
CA VAL A 682 -0.14 5.91 -0.83
C VAL A 682 0.44 7.32 -1.04
N THR A 683 1.71 7.54 -0.69
CA THR A 683 2.38 8.84 -0.85
C THR A 683 3.29 8.96 -2.07
N SER A 684 3.63 7.84 -2.73
CA SER A 684 4.53 7.81 -3.90
C SER A 684 4.17 6.71 -4.91
N THR A 685 4.33 5.43 -4.56
CA THR A 685 4.28 4.31 -5.51
C THR A 685 2.96 4.20 -6.26
N GLU A 686 1.82 4.38 -5.60
CA GLU A 686 0.51 4.29 -6.26
C GLU A 686 0.31 5.45 -7.24
N ALA A 687 0.73 6.67 -6.91
CA ALA A 687 0.73 7.78 -7.87
C ALA A 687 1.64 7.48 -9.07
N ALA A 688 2.83 6.94 -8.84
CA ALA A 688 3.74 6.56 -9.92
C ALA A 688 3.13 5.50 -10.86
N LYS A 689 2.43 4.49 -10.32
CA LYS A 689 1.75 3.48 -11.14
C LYS A 689 0.56 4.06 -11.90
N VAL A 690 -0.28 4.83 -11.22
CA VAL A 690 -1.49 5.45 -11.80
C VAL A 690 -1.12 6.32 -13.00
N PHE A 691 -0.07 7.13 -12.88
CA PHE A 691 0.33 8.08 -13.92
C PHE A 691 1.47 7.57 -14.82
N ASN A 692 1.75 6.27 -14.84
CA ASN A 692 2.74 5.63 -15.71
C ASN A 692 4.18 6.18 -15.56
N ALA A 693 4.59 6.47 -14.34
CA ALA A 693 5.95 6.88 -13.97
C ALA A 693 6.73 5.79 -13.21
N TYR A 694 6.09 4.67 -12.85
CA TYR A 694 6.73 3.54 -12.17
C TYR A 694 7.49 2.62 -13.16
N PRO A 695 8.68 2.08 -12.82
CA PRO A 695 9.44 2.25 -11.58
C PRO A 695 10.41 3.44 -11.59
N ARG A 696 10.40 4.29 -12.62
CA ARG A 696 11.31 5.46 -12.68
C ARG A 696 11.14 6.38 -11.46
N LYS A 697 9.91 6.54 -10.98
CA LYS A 697 9.52 7.22 -9.73
C LYS A 697 8.80 6.25 -8.80
N GLY A 698 8.73 6.54 -7.50
CA GLY A 698 7.96 5.74 -6.56
C GLY A 698 8.60 4.39 -6.24
N CYS A 699 9.92 4.25 -6.44
CA CYS A 699 10.68 3.03 -6.21
C CYS A 699 12.13 3.32 -5.82
N VAL A 700 12.58 2.72 -4.72
CA VAL A 700 14.00 2.60 -4.40
C VAL A 700 14.54 1.33 -5.04
N CYS A 701 14.77 1.38 -6.35
CA CYS A 701 15.35 0.28 -7.11
C CYS A 701 16.42 0.75 -8.10
N GLU A 702 17.23 -0.20 -8.59
CA GLU A 702 18.24 0.09 -9.60
C GLU A 702 17.56 0.59 -10.89
N GLY A 703 18.09 1.67 -11.46
CA GLY A 703 17.52 2.32 -12.66
C GLY A 703 16.46 3.39 -12.39
N SER A 704 15.94 3.52 -11.15
CA SER A 704 15.03 4.61 -10.78
C SER A 704 15.75 5.96 -10.64
N ASP A 705 15.00 7.06 -10.73
CA ASP A 705 15.52 8.38 -10.40
C ASP A 705 15.85 8.44 -8.90
N ALA A 706 17.00 9.02 -8.54
CA ALA A 706 17.42 9.16 -7.14
C ALA A 706 16.66 10.29 -6.42
N ASP A 707 15.36 10.09 -6.24
CA ASP A 707 14.44 10.92 -5.47
C ASP A 707 14.11 10.20 -4.15
N LEU A 708 14.76 10.61 -3.06
CA LEU A 708 14.75 9.88 -1.79
C LEU A 708 14.47 10.83 -0.63
N VAL A 709 13.92 10.29 0.46
CA VAL A 709 13.78 11.02 1.72
C VAL A 709 14.49 10.26 2.82
N VAL A 710 15.11 10.97 3.74
CA VAL A 710 15.51 10.44 5.04
C VAL A 710 14.53 11.00 6.07
N PHE A 711 13.68 10.13 6.58
CA PHE A 711 12.61 10.46 7.51
C PHE A 711 12.96 10.00 8.92
N ASP A 712 12.90 10.90 9.90
CA ASP A 712 13.08 10.59 11.31
C ASP A 712 11.70 10.32 11.95
N PRO A 713 11.39 9.07 12.32
CA PRO A 713 10.10 8.69 12.88
C PRO A 713 9.90 9.09 14.36
N LYS A 714 10.97 9.46 15.06
CA LYS A 714 10.94 9.78 16.50
C LYS A 714 10.94 11.28 16.77
N ALA A 715 11.48 12.07 15.84
CA ALA A 715 11.40 13.52 15.90
C ALA A 715 9.95 14.02 15.75
N THR A 716 9.72 15.29 16.10
CA THR A 716 8.45 15.97 15.90
C THR A 716 8.61 17.20 15.01
N THR A 717 7.51 17.58 14.36
CA THR A 717 7.42 18.78 13.52
C THR A 717 6.25 19.63 13.97
N THR A 718 6.52 20.86 14.42
CA THR A 718 5.47 21.87 14.67
C THR A 718 5.32 22.75 13.44
N VAL A 719 4.12 22.81 12.88
CA VAL A 719 3.85 23.59 11.67
C VAL A 719 3.63 25.06 12.01
N SER A 720 4.26 25.95 11.24
CA SER A 720 3.99 27.39 11.29
C SER A 720 4.19 28.07 9.94
N ALA A 721 3.30 28.99 9.59
CA ALA A 721 3.43 29.90 8.46
C ALA A 721 4.71 30.77 8.54
N LYS A 722 5.28 30.96 9.74
CA LYS A 722 6.54 31.71 9.89
C LYS A 722 7.77 30.91 9.45
N THR A 723 7.67 29.59 9.40
CA THR A 723 8.82 28.69 9.15
C THR A 723 8.64 27.79 7.94
N HIS A 724 7.44 27.73 7.35
CA HIS A 724 7.23 27.00 6.09
C HIS A 724 7.98 27.66 4.92
N SER A 725 8.13 26.93 3.83
CA SER A 725 8.82 27.39 2.61
C SER A 725 7.88 27.86 1.50
N SER A 726 6.57 27.77 1.74
CA SER A 726 5.51 28.36 0.90
C SER A 726 5.58 29.88 0.91
N ALA A 727 5.06 30.53 -0.14
CA ALA A 727 4.90 31.98 -0.22
C ALA A 727 3.64 32.49 0.51
N MET A 728 2.80 31.60 1.04
CA MET A 728 1.56 31.96 1.74
C MET A 728 1.82 32.60 3.11
N ASP A 729 0.99 33.54 3.55
CA ASP A 729 1.11 34.20 4.86
C ASP A 729 0.35 33.51 6.02
N THR A 730 -0.22 32.33 5.75
CA THR A 730 -1.05 31.54 6.67
C THR A 730 -0.77 30.04 6.51
N ASN A 731 -1.34 29.19 7.36
CA ASN A 731 -1.24 27.74 7.26
C ASN A 731 -2.44 27.08 7.96
N ILE A 732 -3.17 26.18 7.28
CA ILE A 732 -4.33 25.51 7.92
C ILE A 732 -3.91 24.55 9.05
N TYR A 733 -2.64 24.15 9.09
CA TYR A 733 -2.08 23.29 10.12
C TYR A 733 -1.36 24.08 11.23
N GLU A 734 -1.52 25.42 11.28
CA GLU A 734 -0.79 26.31 12.20
C GLU A 734 -0.81 25.83 13.65
N GLY A 735 0.38 25.78 14.27
CA GLY A 735 0.57 25.44 15.68
C GLY A 735 0.41 23.95 16.02
N ARG A 736 -0.03 23.12 15.08
CA ARG A 736 -0.14 21.67 15.28
C ARG A 736 1.23 21.02 15.28
N THR A 737 1.42 20.06 16.17
CA THR A 737 2.65 19.27 16.27
C THR A 737 2.35 17.83 15.86
N TYR A 738 3.17 17.31 14.96
CA TYR A 738 3.06 15.97 14.39
C TYR A 738 4.31 15.17 14.72
N GLN A 739 4.14 13.86 14.94
CA GLN A 739 5.23 12.92 14.99
C GLN A 739 5.80 12.69 13.58
N GLY A 740 7.13 12.60 13.49
CA GLY A 740 7.86 12.47 12.24
C GLY A 740 8.48 13.79 11.77
N LYS A 741 9.64 13.68 11.12
CA LYS A 741 10.35 14.81 10.53
C LYS A 741 11.14 14.40 9.29
N VAL A 742 11.01 15.17 8.22
CA VAL A 742 11.91 15.07 7.07
C VAL A 742 13.28 15.64 7.47
N SER A 743 14.30 14.80 7.50
CA SER A 743 15.66 15.19 7.88
C SER A 743 16.49 15.57 6.66
N VAL A 744 16.39 14.78 5.59
CA VAL A 744 17.08 15.01 4.32
C VAL A 744 16.10 14.71 3.18
N THR A 745 16.11 15.54 2.15
CA THR A 745 15.47 15.24 0.86
C THR A 745 16.55 15.22 -0.21
N VAL A 746 16.57 14.15 -0.99
CA VAL A 746 17.36 14.01 -2.20
C VAL A 746 16.41 14.10 -3.38
N SER A 747 16.73 14.94 -4.36
CA SER A 747 16.01 14.95 -5.62
C SER A 747 16.99 14.91 -6.77
N GLN A 748 16.73 14.09 -7.78
CA GLN A 748 17.59 13.90 -8.96
C GLN A 748 19.06 13.62 -8.57
N GLY A 749 19.27 12.88 -7.47
CA GLY A 749 20.59 12.49 -6.98
C GLY A 749 21.36 13.54 -6.17
N GLU A 750 20.78 14.70 -5.90
CA GLU A 750 21.40 15.76 -5.10
C GLU A 750 20.62 16.01 -3.80
N VAL A 751 21.34 16.27 -2.70
CA VAL A 751 20.74 16.70 -1.43
C VAL A 751 20.19 18.11 -1.58
N VAL A 752 18.87 18.24 -1.59
CA VAL A 752 18.14 19.49 -1.82
C VAL A 752 17.60 20.11 -0.52
N TYR A 753 17.48 19.31 0.53
CA TYR A 753 17.08 19.76 1.87
C TYR A 753 17.85 18.96 2.91
N GLU A 754 18.45 19.64 3.89
CA GLU A 754 19.17 19.04 5.01
C GLU A 754 19.24 20.05 6.16
N ASN A 755 19.32 19.57 7.42
CA ASN A 755 19.50 20.43 8.60
C ASN A 755 18.45 21.55 8.73
N GLY A 756 17.21 21.27 8.33
CA GLY A 756 16.11 22.22 8.40
C GLY A 756 16.11 23.31 7.32
N LYS A 757 16.99 23.21 6.31
CA LYS A 757 17.18 24.24 5.28
C LYS A 757 17.26 23.63 3.89
N LEU A 758 16.76 24.37 2.91
CA LEU A 758 17.03 24.10 1.50
C LEU A 758 18.49 24.42 1.20
N THR A 759 19.12 23.60 0.38
CA THR A 759 20.52 23.75 -0.03
C THR A 759 20.65 24.67 -1.24
N ASP A 760 21.87 25.15 -1.52
CA ASP A 760 22.15 26.06 -2.63
C ASP A 760 21.90 25.45 -4.02
N VAL A 761 21.72 24.12 -4.13
CA VAL A 761 21.36 23.48 -5.40
C VAL A 761 19.91 23.77 -5.80
N VAL A 762 19.04 24.14 -4.86
CA VAL A 762 17.63 24.45 -5.11
C VAL A 762 17.50 25.81 -5.79
N LYS A 763 17.58 25.82 -7.12
CA LYS A 763 17.48 27.02 -7.97
C LYS A 763 16.33 26.89 -8.98
N PRO A 764 15.72 28.01 -9.40
CA PRO A 764 14.75 28.00 -10.49
C PRO A 764 15.35 27.39 -11.76
N GLY A 765 14.59 26.55 -12.45
CA GLY A 765 15.01 25.90 -13.71
C GLY A 765 15.79 24.61 -13.54
N ARG A 766 16.05 24.17 -12.30
CA ARG A 766 16.64 22.84 -12.02
C ARG A 766 15.66 21.70 -12.31
N GLY A 767 14.38 21.93 -12.06
CA GLY A 767 13.33 20.93 -12.17
C GLY A 767 13.19 20.40 -13.61
N LYS A 768 12.81 19.13 -13.73
CA LYS A 768 12.64 18.47 -15.02
C LYS A 768 11.19 18.05 -15.20
N PHE A 769 10.62 18.36 -16.35
CA PHE A 769 9.35 17.79 -16.73
C PHE A 769 9.50 16.28 -16.95
N VAL A 770 8.54 15.52 -16.45
CA VAL A 770 8.41 14.07 -16.64
C VAL A 770 7.35 13.84 -17.70
N HIS A 771 7.74 13.26 -18.83
CA HIS A 771 6.80 12.82 -19.87
C HIS A 771 6.01 11.61 -19.36
N LEU A 772 4.69 11.74 -19.27
CA LEU A 772 3.79 10.70 -18.78
C LEU A 772 3.04 10.09 -19.96
N GLY A 773 3.44 8.87 -20.34
CA GLY A 773 2.92 8.19 -21.52
C GLY A 773 1.50 7.60 -21.32
N PRO A 774 0.73 7.38 -22.41
CA PRO A 774 -0.58 6.73 -22.37
C PRO A 774 -0.44 5.22 -22.07
N ASN A 775 -1.58 4.52 -22.09
CA ASN A 775 -1.70 3.07 -21.85
C ASN A 775 -1.16 2.65 -20.47
N MET A 776 -1.53 3.41 -19.44
CA MET A 776 -1.21 3.09 -18.05
C MET A 776 -1.70 1.67 -17.68
N PRO A 777 -1.07 0.99 -16.70
CA PRO A 777 -1.47 -0.36 -16.26
C PRO A 777 -2.97 -0.52 -15.95
N ILE A 778 -3.64 0.56 -15.51
CA ILE A 778 -5.09 0.54 -15.26
C ILE A 778 -5.94 0.27 -16.52
N TYR A 779 -5.37 0.33 -17.73
CA TYR A 779 -6.03 -0.05 -18.98
C TYR A 779 -5.85 -1.52 -19.38
N GLU A 780 -4.96 -2.27 -18.73
CA GLU A 780 -4.66 -3.66 -19.11
C GLU A 780 -5.89 -4.57 -19.02
N GLY A 781 -6.30 -5.18 -20.13
CA GLY A 781 -7.46 -6.08 -20.18
C GLY A 781 -8.83 -5.40 -20.24
N MET A 782 -8.91 -4.06 -20.37
CA MET A 782 -10.18 -3.34 -20.55
C MET A 782 -10.82 -3.57 -21.93
N ASP A 783 -10.00 -3.86 -22.94
CA ASP A 783 -10.40 -4.31 -24.26
C ASP A 783 -11.27 -5.58 -24.18
N LYS A 784 -10.88 -6.54 -23.34
CA LYS A 784 -11.63 -7.78 -23.10
C LYS A 784 -13.00 -7.54 -22.45
N LEU A 785 -13.05 -6.61 -21.49
CA LEU A 785 -14.31 -6.21 -20.84
C LEU A 785 -15.27 -5.56 -21.84
N SER A 786 -14.75 -4.69 -22.72
CA SER A 786 -15.53 -4.03 -23.76
C SER A 786 -16.06 -5.04 -24.78
N ALA A 787 -15.20 -5.92 -25.30
CA ALA A 787 -15.58 -6.94 -26.27
C ALA A 787 -16.67 -7.89 -25.74
N THR A 788 -16.61 -8.24 -24.45
CA THR A 788 -17.63 -9.08 -23.81
C THR A 788 -18.98 -8.37 -23.74
N ALA A 789 -19.00 -7.08 -23.40
CA ALA A 789 -20.22 -6.29 -23.35
C ALA A 789 -20.83 -6.10 -24.75
N ASP A 790 -20.01 -5.83 -25.76
CA ASP A 790 -20.46 -5.67 -27.15
C ASP A 790 -21.01 -6.98 -27.73
N ALA A 791 -20.36 -8.11 -27.45
CA ALA A 791 -20.83 -9.43 -27.87
C ALA A 791 -22.19 -9.80 -27.26
N ALA A 792 -22.51 -9.32 -26.05
CA ALA A 792 -23.83 -9.53 -25.44
C ALA A 792 -24.94 -8.77 -26.18
N MET A 793 -24.62 -7.70 -26.91
CA MET A 793 -25.57 -6.92 -27.70
C MET A 793 -25.76 -7.55 -29.09
N THR A 794 -26.61 -8.57 -29.17
CA THR A 794 -26.90 -9.25 -30.44
C THR A 794 -28.08 -8.62 -31.18
N LYS A 795 -27.88 -8.28 -32.46
CA LYS A 795 -28.98 -7.87 -33.35
C LYS A 795 -29.92 -9.05 -33.57
N VAL A 796 -31.15 -8.94 -33.06
CA VAL A 796 -32.22 -9.90 -33.38
C VAL A 796 -32.63 -9.74 -34.84
N ASP A 797 -32.36 -10.76 -35.65
CA ASP A 797 -32.82 -10.83 -37.04
C ASP A 797 -34.33 -11.11 -37.09
N ARG A 798 -35.11 -10.08 -37.40
CA ARG A 798 -36.57 -10.15 -37.54
C ARG A 798 -37.04 -10.39 -38.98
N SER A 799 -36.11 -10.55 -39.94
CA SER A 799 -36.45 -10.86 -41.34
C SER A 799 -36.93 -12.31 -41.53
N LYS A 800 -36.62 -13.18 -40.57
CA LYS A 800 -37.17 -14.52 -40.47
C LYS A 800 -38.49 -14.43 -39.70
N GLY A 801 -39.61 -14.43 -40.43
CA GLY A 801 -40.96 -14.40 -39.84
C GLY A 801 -41.11 -15.44 -38.74
N ALA A 802 -41.82 -15.09 -37.67
CA ALA A 802 -42.01 -15.91 -36.49
C ALA A 802 -42.44 -17.33 -36.88
N ALA A 803 -41.56 -18.31 -36.66
CA ALA A 803 -42.03 -19.68 -36.51
C ALA A 803 -43.03 -19.65 -35.34
N LYS A 804 -44.27 -20.05 -35.58
CA LYS A 804 -45.32 -20.16 -34.58
C LYS A 804 -44.78 -20.94 -33.38
N THR A 805 -44.48 -20.25 -32.30
CA THR A 805 -44.40 -20.86 -30.98
C THR A 805 -45.84 -21.08 -30.55
N GLU A 806 -46.32 -22.33 -30.63
CA GLU A 806 -47.54 -22.71 -29.93
C GLU A 806 -47.32 -22.51 -28.43
N LEU A 807 -48.28 -21.82 -27.81
CA LEU A 807 -48.30 -21.36 -26.43
C LEU A 807 -48.25 -22.50 -25.41
#